data_AF-A0A927R8A5-F1
#
_entry.id   AF-A0A927R8A5-F1
#
_cell.length_a   1.000
_cell.length_b   1.000
_cell.length_c   1.000
_cell.angle_alpha   90.00
_cell.angle_beta   90.00
_cell.angle_gamma   90.00
#
_symmetry.space_group_name_H-M   'P 1'
#
loop_
_entity.id
_entity.type
_entity.pdbx_description
1 polymer ?
#
loop_
_entity_poly.entity_id
_entity_poly.type
_entity_poly.pdbx_seq_one_letter_code
_entity_poly.pdbx_strand_id
1 'polypeptide(L)'
;MSASTTAALPSDTVPTADRTGRLALVSTGASIALFTVTGLLGPSVVVLTLPQRAAWRPPYWWDAHPPPSLVVGLALGGLVVGAYGLYLGFRALAAGWRPRPARLVALGVVGVTALTLVPPMTSGDVLMYAAYGRIAELGGDPYHASPADVAMLGYDPVVAAIERPWQDATSVYGPVGTWLQQAAAWLGAGSTHATVFGLQVTNAVAFLAIGCLSLVLAGRDPAARARAALCVLANPILIWAVVAGAHNDAQAVVFAVAALVVVRRSPFAAGLLLGLGGSVKLTVGLYGLALVWSLRRSPRSMVMLCLGSLVTLGGTYVFAGPHVFDRVLMAPSFVSSGTPWRLLFGPLHLFVLPESAARALIGVASAVTTVLLAALLWRALPGPGIRPADEDGRGDPRPEAVRAAAALCLAWVFTTQYSLPWYDLLGWVPLAALLASRLDPMVVVRSGMMAMAYVPGRVVELPSGLGFVVDRIRDTVTPLVQFAVLVWLVRWCVQRGDHAGPREDVGMRTRSGGSWSRFGDGPPILLYDGDCAFCTRSVDVLERWTHTRAQLLPWQFADLAAVGTTQARAEREVLWVGQDGRIDGGAQAVARLLLHARGGWSVLGALLRVPPVRWIAHVVYRAIANNRHRLPGGTPACALPAQDRPGGGGP
;
A
#
# COMPACT_ATOMS: atom_id res chain seq x y z
N MET A 1 45.06 -8.56 5.11
CA MET A 1 44.79 -7.95 3.79
C MET A 1 44.19 -9.02 2.88
N SER A 2 42.86 -9.14 2.82
CA SER A 2 42.18 -9.99 1.82
C SER A 2 41.37 -9.07 0.91
N ALA A 3 41.78 -8.98 -0.35
CA ALA A 3 41.11 -8.17 -1.36
C ALA A 3 39.69 -8.71 -1.61
N SER A 4 38.71 -7.84 -1.43
CA SER A 4 37.33 -8.02 -1.85
C SER A 4 37.26 -7.93 -3.37
N THR A 5 36.99 -9.04 -4.04
CA THR A 5 36.74 -9.11 -5.47
C THR A 5 35.36 -8.49 -5.75
N THR A 6 35.35 -7.18 -5.99
CA THR A 6 34.21 -6.51 -6.63
C THR A 6 34.21 -6.92 -8.09
N ALA A 7 33.29 -7.80 -8.47
CA ALA A 7 33.04 -8.11 -9.87
C ALA A 7 32.63 -6.81 -10.59
N ALA A 8 33.53 -6.27 -11.40
CA ALA A 8 33.23 -5.14 -12.27
C ALA A 8 32.13 -5.56 -13.25
N LEU A 9 31.03 -4.81 -13.27
CA LEU A 9 29.98 -5.00 -14.26
C LEU A 9 30.56 -4.82 -15.67
N PRO A 10 30.15 -5.62 -16.67
CA PRO A 10 30.65 -5.49 -18.04
C PRO A 10 30.43 -4.07 -18.57
N SER A 11 31.44 -3.51 -19.23
CA SER A 11 31.50 -2.11 -19.70
C SER A 11 30.30 -1.67 -20.54
N ASP A 12 29.62 -2.59 -21.20
CA ASP A 12 28.47 -2.31 -22.08
C ASP A 12 27.16 -2.00 -21.32
N THR A 13 27.12 -2.27 -20.02
CA THR A 13 25.92 -2.05 -19.17
C THR A 13 25.74 -0.60 -18.74
N VAL A 14 26.81 0.18 -18.63
CA VAL A 14 26.76 1.58 -18.16
C VAL A 14 26.24 2.53 -19.25
N PRO A 15 26.70 2.47 -20.52
CA PRO A 15 26.18 3.31 -21.60
C PRO A 15 24.70 3.09 -21.88
N THR A 16 24.23 1.85 -21.70
CA THR A 16 22.81 1.48 -21.88
C THR A 16 21.94 1.97 -20.72
N ALA A 17 22.43 1.94 -19.48
CA ALA A 17 21.76 2.52 -18.31
C ALA A 17 21.61 4.05 -18.45
N ASP A 18 22.62 4.75 -18.92
CA ASP A 18 22.57 6.21 -19.13
C ASP A 18 21.57 6.63 -20.21
N ARG A 19 21.52 5.90 -21.34
CA ARG A 19 20.51 6.14 -22.39
C ARG A 19 19.09 5.92 -21.86
N THR A 20 18.89 4.83 -21.12
CA THR A 20 17.59 4.51 -20.49
C THR A 20 17.20 5.59 -19.48
N GLY A 21 18.15 6.07 -18.68
CA GLY A 21 17.93 7.16 -17.72
C GLY A 21 17.58 8.50 -18.39
N ARG A 22 18.19 8.83 -19.53
CA ARG A 22 17.80 10.02 -20.32
C ARG A 22 16.39 9.87 -20.88
N LEU A 23 16.04 8.71 -21.42
CA LEU A 23 14.69 8.44 -21.90
C LEU A 23 13.65 8.55 -20.78
N ALA A 24 13.99 8.10 -19.56
CA ALA A 24 13.15 8.29 -18.38
C ALA A 24 12.89 9.78 -18.09
N LEU A 25 13.94 10.62 -18.08
CA LEU A 25 13.80 12.07 -17.85
C LEU A 25 12.96 12.75 -18.95
N VAL A 26 13.18 12.39 -20.22
CA VAL A 26 12.41 12.93 -21.36
C VAL A 26 10.94 12.53 -21.24
N SER A 27 10.66 11.25 -20.91
CA SER A 27 9.30 10.76 -20.73
C SER A 27 8.60 11.46 -19.57
N THR A 28 9.27 11.64 -18.43
CA THR A 28 8.72 12.40 -17.30
C THR A 28 8.46 13.86 -17.68
N GLY A 29 9.38 14.52 -18.38
CA GLY A 29 9.20 15.89 -18.86
C GLY A 29 8.04 16.03 -19.85
N ALA A 30 7.91 15.09 -20.79
CA ALA A 30 6.80 15.04 -21.74
C ALA A 30 5.45 14.80 -21.05
N SER A 31 5.41 13.92 -20.06
CA SER A 31 4.23 13.69 -19.21
C SER A 31 3.77 14.98 -18.50
N ILE A 32 4.70 15.68 -17.85
CA ILE A 32 4.43 16.96 -17.20
C ILE A 32 3.92 17.99 -18.22
N ALA A 33 4.55 18.08 -19.39
CA ALA A 33 4.15 19.01 -20.45
C ALA A 33 2.72 18.73 -20.95
N LEU A 34 2.35 17.46 -21.13
CA LEU A 34 0.98 17.06 -21.52
C LEU A 34 -0.04 17.49 -20.46
N PHE A 35 0.28 17.33 -19.17
CA PHE A 35 -0.58 17.80 -18.08
C PHE A 35 -0.69 19.33 -18.06
N THR A 36 0.43 20.05 -18.20
CA THR A 36 0.43 21.52 -18.24
C THR A 36 -0.38 22.03 -19.43
N VAL A 37 -0.20 21.45 -20.62
CA VAL A 37 -1.01 21.81 -21.81
C VAL A 37 -2.48 21.55 -21.56
N THR A 38 -2.84 20.42 -20.93
CA THR A 38 -4.23 20.12 -20.58
C THR A 38 -4.84 21.24 -19.73
N GLY A 39 -4.13 21.70 -18.70
CA GLY A 39 -4.58 22.82 -17.85
C GLY A 39 -4.61 24.17 -18.59
N LEU A 40 -3.63 24.44 -19.46
CA LEU A 40 -3.56 25.67 -20.26
C LEU A 40 -4.68 25.77 -21.30
N LEU A 41 -5.24 24.65 -21.78
CA LEU A 41 -6.40 24.68 -22.69
C LEU A 41 -7.69 25.14 -22.00
N GLY A 42 -7.68 25.29 -20.67
CA GLY A 42 -8.77 25.87 -19.89
C GLY A 42 -9.90 24.91 -19.51
N PRO A 43 -10.98 25.47 -18.93
CA PRO A 43 -12.12 24.71 -18.43
C PRO A 43 -12.63 23.69 -19.45
N SER A 44 -12.79 22.45 -18.99
CA SER A 44 -13.16 21.30 -19.83
C SER A 44 -13.76 20.21 -18.97
N VAL A 45 -13.87 18.97 -19.48
CA VAL A 45 -14.28 17.83 -18.63
C VAL A 45 -13.21 17.45 -17.61
N VAL A 46 -11.92 17.73 -17.86
CA VAL A 46 -10.80 17.42 -16.95
C VAL A 46 -10.44 18.62 -16.06
N VAL A 47 -10.45 19.83 -16.60
CA VAL A 47 -10.00 21.07 -15.94
C VAL A 47 -11.19 21.79 -15.32
N LEU A 48 -11.06 22.23 -14.07
CA LEU A 48 -12.13 22.93 -13.37
C LEU A 48 -12.43 24.31 -13.96
N THR A 49 -13.70 24.69 -13.89
CA THR A 49 -14.14 26.06 -14.15
C THR A 49 -13.98 26.88 -12.88
N LEU A 50 -13.23 27.98 -12.94
CA LEU A 50 -13.04 28.89 -11.81
C LEU A 50 -13.79 30.21 -12.08
N PRO A 51 -14.89 30.48 -11.37
CA PRO A 51 -15.58 31.77 -11.44
C PRO A 51 -14.67 32.94 -11.04
N GLN A 52 -15.08 34.16 -11.44
CA GLN A 52 -14.38 35.41 -11.11
C GLN A 52 -12.89 35.40 -11.53
N ARG A 53 -12.61 34.85 -12.71
CA ARG A 53 -11.27 34.79 -13.30
C ARG A 53 -10.61 36.18 -13.34
N ALA A 54 -9.40 36.27 -12.80
CA ALA A 54 -8.49 37.41 -13.02
C ALA A 54 -7.34 36.98 -13.95
N ALA A 55 -7.41 37.30 -15.25
CA ALA A 55 -6.49 36.76 -16.27
C ALA A 55 -4.99 37.05 -16.03
N TRP A 56 -4.66 38.10 -15.30
CA TRP A 56 -3.29 38.48 -14.96
C TRP A 56 -2.73 37.75 -13.73
N ARG A 57 -3.57 37.03 -12.99
CA ARG A 57 -3.19 36.22 -11.83
C ARG A 57 -3.28 34.73 -12.15
N PRO A 58 -2.43 33.89 -11.54
CA PRO A 58 -2.60 32.44 -11.63
C PRO A 58 -3.83 31.98 -10.83
N PRO A 59 -4.36 30.78 -11.13
CA PRO A 59 -3.96 29.92 -12.25
C PRO A 59 -4.33 30.51 -13.62
N TYR A 60 -3.52 30.19 -14.64
CA TYR A 60 -3.56 30.70 -16.00
C TYR A 60 -4.09 29.66 -16.99
N TRP A 61 -4.91 30.08 -17.95
CA TRP A 61 -5.39 29.24 -19.04
C TRP A 61 -5.82 30.07 -20.27
N TRP A 62 -6.05 29.41 -21.40
CA TRP A 62 -6.68 29.93 -22.60
C TRP A 62 -8.12 29.43 -22.69
N ASP A 63 -9.04 30.23 -23.21
CA ASP A 63 -10.43 29.80 -23.43
C ASP A 63 -10.54 29.02 -24.76
N ALA A 64 -9.79 27.90 -24.85
CA ALA A 64 -9.63 27.14 -26.09
C ALA A 64 -10.81 26.20 -26.39
N HIS A 65 -11.68 25.95 -25.40
CA HIS A 65 -12.86 25.06 -25.50
C HIS A 65 -12.54 23.71 -26.16
N PRO A 66 -11.53 22.96 -25.67
CA PRO A 66 -11.08 21.75 -26.31
C PRO A 66 -12.15 20.65 -26.27
N PRO A 67 -12.25 19.78 -27.30
CA PRO A 67 -13.17 18.67 -27.27
C PRO A 67 -12.84 17.69 -26.12
N PRO A 68 -13.84 17.06 -25.48
CA PRO A 68 -13.63 16.15 -24.34
C PRO A 68 -12.61 15.03 -24.61
N SER A 69 -12.61 14.47 -25.84
CA SER A 69 -11.70 13.41 -26.24
C SER A 69 -10.24 13.85 -26.24
N LEU A 70 -9.95 15.10 -26.61
CA LEU A 70 -8.59 15.63 -26.62
C LEU A 70 -8.05 15.75 -25.20
N VAL A 71 -8.78 16.41 -24.29
CA VAL A 71 -8.30 16.61 -22.91
C VAL A 71 -8.19 15.32 -22.12
N VAL A 72 -9.12 14.38 -22.32
CA VAL A 72 -9.01 13.03 -21.73
C VAL A 72 -7.83 12.27 -22.34
N GLY A 73 -7.63 12.35 -23.65
CA GLY A 73 -6.49 11.72 -24.34
C GLY A 73 -5.14 12.28 -23.89
N LEU A 74 -5.01 13.58 -23.71
CA LEU A 74 -3.79 14.24 -23.19
C LEU A 74 -3.50 13.79 -21.76
N ALA A 75 -4.51 13.76 -20.90
CA ALA A 75 -4.39 13.30 -19.51
C ALA A 75 -3.98 11.82 -19.42
N LEU A 76 -4.67 10.93 -20.13
CA LEU A 76 -4.33 9.50 -20.17
C LEU A 76 -2.96 9.25 -20.81
N GLY A 77 -2.65 9.93 -21.91
CA GLY A 77 -1.35 9.87 -22.57
C GLY A 77 -0.21 10.33 -21.64
N GLY A 78 -0.42 11.43 -20.93
CA GLY A 78 0.52 11.92 -19.92
C GLY A 78 0.76 10.91 -18.80
N LEU A 79 -0.28 10.22 -18.32
CA LEU A 79 -0.15 9.18 -17.31
C LEU A 79 0.58 7.94 -17.82
N VAL A 80 0.29 7.46 -19.03
CA VAL A 80 0.96 6.31 -19.64
C VAL A 80 2.45 6.61 -19.86
N VAL A 81 2.75 7.76 -20.47
CA VAL A 81 4.14 8.20 -20.72
C VAL A 81 4.88 8.42 -19.40
N GLY A 82 4.23 8.99 -18.39
CA GLY A 82 4.79 9.23 -17.07
C GLY A 82 5.09 7.94 -16.31
N ALA A 83 4.15 6.99 -16.30
CA ALA A 83 4.33 5.67 -15.67
C ALA A 83 5.46 4.89 -16.36
N TYR A 84 5.52 4.94 -17.70
CA TYR A 84 6.59 4.32 -18.47
C TYR A 84 7.95 4.98 -18.16
N GLY A 85 8.01 6.31 -18.13
CA GLY A 85 9.21 7.06 -17.75
C GLY A 85 9.72 6.68 -16.35
N LEU A 86 8.81 6.56 -15.39
CA LEU A 86 9.14 6.15 -14.02
C LEU A 86 9.65 4.71 -13.96
N TYR A 87 9.02 3.78 -14.69
CA TYR A 87 9.49 2.40 -14.84
C TYR A 87 10.91 2.34 -15.43
N LEU A 88 11.18 3.09 -16.50
CA LEU A 88 12.51 3.21 -17.09
C LEU A 88 13.51 3.80 -16.11
N GLY A 89 13.11 4.81 -15.33
CA GLY A 89 13.94 5.43 -14.30
C GLY A 89 14.39 4.41 -13.24
N PHE A 90 13.46 3.59 -12.73
CA PHE A 90 13.80 2.52 -11.78
C PHE A 90 14.70 1.46 -12.41
N ARG A 91 14.44 1.05 -13.66
CA ARG A 91 15.32 0.12 -14.37
C ARG A 91 16.71 0.68 -14.57
N ALA A 92 16.82 1.94 -14.95
CA ALA A 92 18.10 2.62 -15.13
C ALA A 92 18.87 2.70 -13.80
N LEU A 93 18.22 3.11 -12.70
CA LEU A 93 18.85 3.15 -11.37
C LEU A 93 19.36 1.77 -10.93
N ALA A 94 18.57 0.72 -11.18
CA ALA A 94 18.96 -0.66 -10.90
C ALA A 94 20.12 -1.15 -11.78
N ALA A 95 20.19 -0.68 -13.03
CA ALA A 95 21.28 -0.97 -13.98
C ALA A 95 22.55 -0.11 -13.76
N GLY A 96 22.58 0.74 -12.72
CA GLY A 96 23.76 1.53 -12.36
C GLY A 96 23.73 2.99 -12.82
N TRP A 97 22.61 3.49 -13.36
CA TRP A 97 22.44 4.92 -13.62
C TRP A 97 22.61 5.72 -12.32
N ARG A 98 23.40 6.80 -12.38
CA ARG A 98 23.69 7.69 -11.24
C ARG A 98 23.40 9.14 -11.63
N PRO A 99 22.13 9.53 -11.77
CA PRO A 99 21.78 10.90 -12.11
C PRO A 99 22.16 11.84 -10.96
N ARG A 100 22.52 13.08 -11.32
CA ARG A 100 22.68 14.14 -10.32
C ARG A 100 21.33 14.41 -9.64
N PRO A 101 21.18 14.24 -8.31
CA PRO A 101 19.90 14.44 -7.64
C PRO A 101 19.28 15.82 -7.90
N ALA A 102 20.12 16.86 -8.03
CA ALA A 102 19.68 18.22 -8.36
C ALA A 102 18.86 18.31 -9.67
N ARG A 103 19.15 17.49 -10.68
CA ARG A 103 18.38 17.47 -11.94
C ARG A 103 16.99 16.89 -11.76
N LEU A 104 16.87 15.85 -10.93
CA LEU A 104 15.57 15.26 -10.59
C LEU A 104 14.75 16.22 -9.72
N VAL A 105 15.39 16.90 -8.78
CA VAL A 105 14.75 17.96 -7.98
C VAL A 105 14.27 19.09 -8.88
N ALA A 106 15.10 19.60 -9.79
CA ALA A 106 14.71 20.65 -10.72
C ALA A 106 13.53 20.23 -11.60
N LEU A 107 13.55 19.00 -12.14
CA LEU A 107 12.44 18.45 -12.91
C LEU A 107 11.14 18.41 -12.11
N GLY A 108 11.21 17.95 -10.85
CA GLY A 108 10.06 17.93 -9.94
C GLY A 108 9.54 19.34 -9.60
N VAL A 109 10.43 20.27 -9.24
CA VAL A 109 10.07 21.67 -8.93
C VAL A 109 9.41 22.33 -10.14
N VAL A 110 9.98 22.21 -11.33
CA VAL A 110 9.39 22.74 -12.57
C VAL A 110 8.01 22.14 -12.82
N GLY A 111 7.86 20.82 -12.66
CA GLY A 111 6.57 20.17 -12.87
C GLY A 111 5.50 20.57 -11.86
N VAL A 112 5.86 20.65 -10.58
CA VAL A 112 4.96 21.14 -9.52
C VAL A 112 4.55 22.57 -9.82
N THR A 113 5.50 23.48 -10.06
CA THR A 113 5.21 24.87 -10.38
C THR A 113 4.32 25.01 -11.62
N ALA A 114 4.63 24.29 -12.71
CA ALA A 114 3.83 24.35 -13.93
C ALA A 114 2.37 23.92 -13.69
N LEU A 115 2.16 22.89 -12.86
CA LEU A 115 0.81 22.38 -12.54
C LEU A 115 0.08 23.24 -11.51
N THR A 116 0.79 23.92 -10.61
CA THR A 116 0.22 24.92 -9.68
C THR A 116 -0.22 26.20 -10.42
N LEU A 117 0.43 26.52 -11.55
CA LEU A 117 0.13 27.72 -12.33
C LEU A 117 -1.03 27.56 -13.32
N VAL A 118 -1.60 26.36 -13.47
CA VAL A 118 -2.80 26.09 -14.29
C VAL A 118 -3.97 25.69 -13.40
N PRO A 119 -5.23 25.79 -13.85
CA PRO A 119 -6.36 25.46 -13.00
C PRO A 119 -6.33 24.00 -12.56
N PRO A 120 -6.87 23.68 -11.38
CA PRO A 120 -6.88 22.30 -10.93
C PRO A 120 -7.60 21.37 -11.89
N MET A 121 -7.12 20.13 -11.93
CA MET A 121 -7.58 19.08 -12.82
C MET A 121 -8.01 17.86 -12.02
N THR A 122 -8.81 16.99 -12.64
CA THR A 122 -9.18 15.62 -12.20
C THR A 122 -10.14 15.47 -11.03
N SER A 123 -10.22 16.42 -10.11
CA SER A 123 -11.14 16.33 -8.97
C SER A 123 -11.75 17.68 -8.63
N GLY A 124 -13.01 17.67 -8.20
CA GLY A 124 -13.70 18.83 -7.63
C GLY A 124 -13.37 19.08 -6.16
N ASP A 125 -12.52 18.26 -5.52
CA ASP A 125 -12.23 18.34 -4.07
C ASP A 125 -11.71 19.71 -3.64
N VAL A 126 -10.91 20.38 -4.47
CA VAL A 126 -10.39 21.72 -4.15
C VAL A 126 -11.49 22.78 -4.07
N LEU A 127 -12.59 22.61 -4.79
CA LEU A 127 -13.77 23.48 -4.67
C LEU A 127 -14.49 23.22 -3.35
N MET A 128 -14.53 21.97 -2.90
CA MET A 128 -15.03 21.63 -1.56
C MET A 128 -14.18 22.26 -0.47
N TYR A 129 -12.85 22.19 -0.60
CA TYR A 129 -11.91 22.84 0.31
C TYR A 129 -12.14 24.35 0.35
N ALA A 130 -12.31 24.99 -0.81
CA ALA A 130 -12.59 26.42 -0.90
C ALA A 130 -13.90 26.77 -0.20
N ALA A 131 -14.95 25.98 -0.40
CA ALA A 131 -16.24 26.20 0.24
C ALA A 131 -16.22 25.98 1.75
N TYR A 132 -15.57 24.92 2.25
CA TYR A 132 -15.42 24.72 3.69
C TYR A 132 -14.65 25.86 4.34
N GLY A 133 -13.59 26.32 3.69
CA GLY A 133 -12.85 27.51 4.11
C GLY A 133 -13.73 28.76 4.14
N ARG A 134 -14.57 28.94 3.11
CA ARG A 134 -15.49 30.08 3.00
C ARG A 134 -16.57 30.06 4.07
N ILE A 135 -17.17 28.90 4.34
CA ILE A 135 -18.15 28.73 5.43
C ILE A 135 -17.52 29.15 6.77
N ALA A 136 -16.31 28.66 7.05
CA ALA A 136 -15.56 29.02 8.25
C ALA A 136 -15.18 30.52 8.30
N GLU A 137 -14.80 31.12 7.16
CA GLU A 137 -14.49 32.55 7.05
C GLU A 137 -15.71 33.42 7.37
N LEU A 138 -16.89 33.00 6.92
CA LEU A 138 -18.17 33.67 7.21
C LEU A 138 -18.66 33.47 8.66
N GLY A 139 -17.88 32.76 9.50
CA GLY A 139 -18.23 32.46 10.89
C GLY A 139 -19.15 31.25 11.06
N GLY A 140 -19.42 30.50 9.98
CA GLY A 140 -20.17 29.25 10.01
C GLY A 140 -19.29 28.06 10.39
N ASP A 141 -19.92 26.95 10.75
CA ASP A 141 -19.24 25.69 11.07
C ASP A 141 -19.35 24.70 9.90
N PRO A 142 -18.26 24.42 9.15
CA PRO A 142 -18.29 23.52 7.99
C PRO A 142 -18.49 22.05 8.35
N TYR A 143 -18.50 21.67 9.63
CA TYR A 143 -18.83 20.32 10.09
C TYR A 143 -20.35 20.09 10.22
N HIS A 144 -21.11 21.19 10.34
CA HIS A 144 -22.56 21.18 10.40
C HIS A 144 -23.20 21.76 9.14
N ALA A 145 -22.75 22.91 8.67
CA ALA A 145 -23.28 23.59 7.50
C ALA A 145 -22.67 23.00 6.23
N SER A 146 -23.55 22.59 5.32
CA SER A 146 -23.17 22.23 3.97
C SER A 146 -23.09 23.48 3.07
N PRO A 147 -22.39 23.38 1.93
CA PRO A 147 -22.46 24.41 0.90
C PRO A 147 -23.89 24.76 0.44
N ALA A 148 -24.77 23.76 0.35
CA ALA A 148 -26.17 23.97 0.00
C ALA A 148 -26.90 24.83 1.04
N ASP A 149 -26.67 24.60 2.34
CA ASP A 149 -27.26 25.39 3.42
C ASP A 149 -26.87 26.87 3.31
N VAL A 150 -25.59 27.14 3.03
CA VAL A 150 -25.10 28.51 2.88
C VAL A 150 -25.62 29.16 1.60
N ALA A 151 -25.77 28.41 0.52
CA ALA A 151 -26.37 28.93 -0.72
C ALA A 151 -27.84 29.37 -0.53
N MET A 152 -28.57 28.82 0.45
CA MET A 152 -29.92 29.29 0.78
C MET A 152 -29.95 30.66 1.49
N LEU A 153 -28.84 31.06 2.13
CA LEU A 153 -28.73 32.34 2.84
C LEU A 153 -28.43 33.51 1.90
N GLY A 154 -27.94 33.22 0.70
CA GLY A 154 -27.61 34.23 -0.31
C GLY A 154 -26.59 33.70 -1.32
N TYR A 155 -26.40 34.47 -2.40
CA TYR A 155 -25.41 34.12 -3.40
C TYR A 155 -23.99 34.39 -2.89
N ASP A 156 -23.19 33.34 -2.75
CA ASP A 156 -21.74 33.42 -2.57
C ASP A 156 -21.04 32.69 -3.73
N PRO A 157 -20.12 33.36 -4.45
CA PRO A 157 -19.51 32.80 -5.66
C PRO A 157 -18.54 31.64 -5.39
N VAL A 158 -17.97 31.53 -4.19
CA VAL A 158 -17.08 30.43 -3.80
C VAL A 158 -17.92 29.20 -3.50
N VAL A 159 -19.00 29.36 -2.74
CA VAL A 159 -19.94 28.27 -2.42
C VAL A 159 -20.67 27.79 -3.68
N ALA A 160 -21.11 28.72 -4.54
CA ALA A 160 -21.83 28.40 -5.77
C ALA A 160 -20.97 27.66 -6.81
N ALA A 161 -19.64 27.67 -6.68
CA ALA A 161 -18.74 26.97 -7.59
C ALA A 161 -18.73 25.44 -7.41
N ILE A 162 -19.34 24.91 -6.35
CA ILE A 162 -19.30 23.47 -6.07
C ILE A 162 -20.07 22.66 -7.11
N GLU A 163 -19.42 21.57 -7.54
CA GLU A 163 -19.99 20.60 -8.46
C GLU A 163 -20.84 19.55 -7.73
N ARG A 164 -21.88 19.06 -8.39
CA ARG A 164 -22.63 17.88 -7.94
C ARG A 164 -21.68 16.66 -7.87
N PRO A 165 -21.91 15.72 -6.95
CA PRO A 165 -22.99 15.64 -5.95
C PRO A 165 -22.62 16.26 -4.59
N TRP A 166 -21.62 17.13 -4.51
CA TRP A 166 -20.99 17.47 -3.24
C TRP A 166 -21.63 18.64 -2.48
N GLN A 167 -22.71 19.22 -3.01
CA GLN A 167 -23.33 20.43 -2.46
C GLN A 167 -23.85 20.23 -1.03
N ASP A 168 -24.28 19.02 -0.67
CA ASP A 168 -24.78 18.67 0.67
C ASP A 168 -23.70 18.08 1.60
N ALA A 169 -22.46 17.97 1.13
CA ALA A 169 -21.40 17.30 1.88
C ALA A 169 -20.72 18.26 2.88
N THR A 170 -20.77 17.93 4.16
CA THR A 170 -20.01 18.64 5.21
C THR A 170 -18.55 18.20 5.28
N SER A 171 -17.70 19.00 5.92
CA SER A 171 -16.28 18.71 6.06
C SER A 171 -16.04 17.42 6.84
N VAL A 172 -15.20 16.54 6.28
CA VAL A 172 -14.69 15.31 6.91
C VAL A 172 -13.21 15.42 7.27
N TYR A 173 -12.65 16.63 7.21
CA TYR A 173 -11.23 16.90 7.42
C TYR A 173 -10.97 17.39 8.84
N GLY A 174 -9.77 17.10 9.37
CA GLY A 174 -9.46 17.54 10.73
C GLY A 174 -9.35 19.07 10.85
N PRO A 175 -9.36 19.62 12.08
CA PRO A 175 -9.40 21.07 12.32
C PRO A 175 -8.28 21.86 11.64
N VAL A 176 -7.05 21.33 11.62
CA VAL A 176 -5.91 22.01 10.98
C VAL A 176 -6.11 22.09 9.47
N GLY A 177 -6.67 21.05 8.86
CA GLY A 177 -7.04 21.07 7.43
C GLY A 177 -8.07 22.17 7.14
N THR A 178 -9.11 22.26 7.96
CA THR A 178 -10.14 23.30 7.83
C THR A 178 -9.60 24.71 8.06
N TRP A 179 -8.66 24.92 8.99
CA TRP A 179 -8.04 26.24 9.18
C TRP A 179 -7.16 26.65 8.00
N LEU A 180 -6.44 25.72 7.37
CA LEU A 180 -5.71 26.00 6.14
C LEU A 180 -6.67 26.43 5.01
N GLN A 181 -7.84 25.79 4.94
CA GLN A 181 -8.89 26.14 4.00
C GLN A 181 -9.47 27.53 4.30
N GLN A 182 -9.76 27.82 5.56
CA GLN A 182 -10.25 29.13 6.01
C GLN A 182 -9.24 30.24 5.72
N ALA A 183 -7.96 30.00 5.95
CA ALA A 183 -6.90 30.96 5.63
C ALA A 183 -6.82 31.25 4.12
N ALA A 184 -6.98 30.22 3.27
CA ALA A 184 -7.04 30.41 1.83
C ALA A 184 -8.30 31.16 1.38
N ALA A 185 -9.45 30.93 2.02
CA ALA A 185 -10.69 31.67 1.75
C ALA A 185 -10.54 33.15 2.12
N TRP A 186 -10.02 33.43 3.31
CA TRP A 186 -9.71 34.79 3.79
C TRP A 186 -8.76 35.55 2.85
N LEU A 187 -7.66 34.91 2.44
CA LEU A 187 -6.72 35.49 1.46
C LEU A 187 -7.36 35.68 0.07
N GLY A 188 -8.31 34.81 -0.28
CA GLY A 188 -9.05 34.91 -1.53
C GLY A 188 -10.10 36.03 -1.54
N ALA A 189 -10.46 36.59 -0.39
CA ALA A 189 -11.37 37.72 -0.24
C ALA A 189 -12.68 37.56 -1.05
N GLY A 190 -13.29 36.38 -0.96
CA GLY A 190 -14.53 36.03 -1.68
C GLY A 190 -14.36 35.75 -3.18
N SER A 191 -13.12 35.59 -3.68
CA SER A 191 -12.84 35.16 -5.05
C SER A 191 -12.53 33.66 -5.12
N THR A 192 -13.32 32.90 -5.88
CA THR A 192 -13.07 31.46 -6.10
C THR A 192 -11.70 31.23 -6.75
N HIS A 193 -11.36 32.05 -7.74
CA HIS A 193 -10.08 31.98 -8.45
C HIS A 193 -8.88 32.16 -7.50
N ALA A 194 -8.93 33.17 -6.61
CA ALA A 194 -7.85 33.43 -5.67
C ALA A 194 -7.78 32.41 -4.52
N THR A 195 -8.92 32.01 -3.96
CA THR A 195 -8.98 30.98 -2.90
C THR A 195 -8.40 29.66 -3.39
N VAL A 196 -8.81 29.20 -4.59
CA VAL A 196 -8.31 27.96 -5.19
C VAL A 196 -6.81 28.06 -5.46
N PHE A 197 -6.31 29.18 -5.97
CA PHE A 197 -4.87 29.36 -6.14
C PHE A 197 -4.10 29.26 -4.81
N GLY A 198 -4.61 29.87 -3.74
CA GLY A 198 -4.02 29.75 -2.40
C GLY A 198 -3.94 28.30 -1.90
N LEU A 199 -4.97 27.50 -2.18
CA LEU A 199 -4.99 26.07 -1.89
C LEU A 199 -3.98 25.28 -2.74
N GLN A 200 -3.86 25.59 -4.04
CA GLN A 200 -2.85 24.99 -4.93
C GLN A 200 -1.44 25.28 -4.42
N VAL A 201 -1.15 26.53 -4.04
CA VAL A 201 0.16 26.93 -3.49
C VAL A 201 0.44 26.19 -2.18
N THR A 202 -0.54 26.11 -1.28
CA THR A 202 -0.39 25.39 0.00
C THR A 202 -0.09 23.91 -0.23
N ASN A 203 -0.79 23.26 -1.16
CA ASN A 203 -0.50 21.89 -1.58
C ASN A 203 0.90 21.75 -2.18
N ALA A 204 1.29 22.63 -3.10
CA ALA A 204 2.58 22.61 -3.77
C ALA A 204 3.75 22.76 -2.79
N VAL A 205 3.65 23.69 -1.85
CA VAL A 205 4.64 23.88 -0.78
C VAL A 205 4.76 22.63 0.08
N ALA A 206 3.64 22.03 0.48
CA ALA A 206 3.65 20.79 1.26
C ALA A 206 4.30 19.64 0.47
N PHE A 207 3.98 19.47 -0.81
CA PHE A 207 4.56 18.44 -1.67
C PHE A 207 6.07 18.62 -1.88
N LEU A 208 6.53 19.84 -2.14
CA LEU A 208 7.97 20.15 -2.26
C LEU A 208 8.70 19.93 -0.93
N ALA A 209 8.08 20.30 0.19
CA ALA A 209 8.63 20.03 1.52
C ALA A 209 8.76 18.52 1.80
N ILE A 210 7.78 17.70 1.43
CA ILE A 210 7.86 16.23 1.53
C ILE A 210 9.05 15.70 0.74
N GLY A 211 9.27 16.20 -0.47
CA GLY A 211 10.42 15.84 -1.31
C GLY A 211 11.76 16.24 -0.69
N CYS A 212 11.87 17.48 -0.20
CA CYS A 212 13.06 17.96 0.52
C CYS A 212 13.34 17.14 1.78
N LEU A 213 12.32 16.85 2.58
CA LEU A 213 12.44 16.02 3.78
C LEU A 213 12.82 14.57 3.44
N SER A 214 12.34 14.04 2.32
CA SER A 214 12.73 12.72 1.82
C SER A 214 14.20 12.68 1.39
N LEU A 215 14.73 13.78 0.82
CA LEU A 215 16.17 13.93 0.55
C LEU A 215 17.00 14.05 1.83
N VAL A 216 16.45 14.68 2.88
CA VAL A 216 17.08 14.73 4.21
C VAL A 216 17.12 13.32 4.83
N LEU A 217 16.03 12.55 4.73
CA LEU A 217 15.98 11.15 5.17
C LEU A 217 16.97 10.25 4.41
N ALA A 218 17.12 10.47 3.10
CA ALA A 218 18.08 9.74 2.28
C ALA A 218 19.55 10.04 2.63
N GLY A 219 19.82 11.12 3.37
CA GLY A 219 21.16 11.47 3.83
C GLY A 219 22.07 12.01 2.73
N ARG A 220 23.36 11.63 2.78
CA ARG A 220 24.41 12.13 1.87
C ARG A 220 24.68 11.23 0.67
N ASP A 221 24.16 10.00 0.65
CA ASP A 221 24.37 9.07 -0.46
C ASP A 221 23.67 9.59 -1.74
N PRO A 222 24.42 9.89 -2.82
CA PRO A 222 23.82 10.35 -4.08
C PRO A 222 22.81 9.35 -4.68
N ALA A 223 23.02 8.04 -4.50
CA ALA A 223 22.11 7.04 -5.05
C ALA A 223 20.77 7.01 -4.29
N ALA A 224 20.80 7.02 -2.96
CA ALA A 224 19.60 7.16 -2.13
C ALA A 224 18.86 8.47 -2.41
N ARG A 225 19.59 9.59 -2.56
CA ARG A 225 18.99 10.90 -2.91
C ARG A 225 18.36 10.91 -4.30
N ALA A 226 19.00 10.29 -5.28
CA ALA A 226 18.44 10.16 -6.63
C ALA A 226 17.15 9.35 -6.61
N ARG A 227 17.13 8.22 -5.88
CA ARG A 227 15.92 7.43 -5.68
C ARG A 227 14.82 8.23 -4.98
N ALA A 228 15.15 8.94 -3.90
CA ALA A 228 14.20 9.76 -3.17
C ALA A 228 13.57 10.85 -4.06
N ALA A 229 14.40 11.54 -4.85
CA ALA A 229 13.91 12.52 -5.81
C ALA A 229 13.03 11.89 -6.90
N LEU A 230 13.40 10.72 -7.43
CA LEU A 230 12.61 10.02 -8.46
C LEU A 230 11.26 9.51 -7.94
N CYS A 231 11.22 8.91 -6.75
CA CYS A 231 10.00 8.35 -6.16
C CYS A 231 8.97 9.40 -5.78
N VAL A 232 9.41 10.60 -5.39
CA VAL A 232 8.53 11.64 -4.82
C VAL A 232 8.46 12.86 -5.74
N LEU A 233 9.55 13.61 -5.91
CA LEU A 233 9.55 14.91 -6.59
C LEU A 233 9.39 14.80 -8.11
N ALA A 234 10.15 13.92 -8.75
CA ALA A 234 10.13 13.72 -10.20
C ALA A 234 9.17 12.59 -10.62
N ASN A 235 8.18 12.26 -9.77
CA ASN A 235 7.19 11.24 -10.03
C ASN A 235 5.97 11.87 -10.71
N PRO A 236 5.79 11.69 -12.04
CA PRO A 236 4.70 12.34 -12.77
C PRO A 236 3.31 11.83 -12.33
N ILE A 237 3.22 10.60 -11.82
CA ILE A 237 1.96 10.06 -11.29
C ILE A 237 1.56 10.80 -10.02
N LEU A 238 2.50 11.09 -9.13
CA LEU A 238 2.21 11.86 -7.91
C LEU A 238 1.96 13.33 -8.19
N ILE A 239 2.70 13.94 -9.13
CA ILE A 239 2.43 15.32 -9.56
C ILE A 239 1.00 15.41 -10.11
N TRP A 240 0.58 14.47 -10.94
CA TRP A 240 -0.80 14.39 -11.41
C TRP A 240 -1.78 14.16 -10.25
N ALA A 241 -1.60 13.06 -9.51
CA ALA A 241 -2.58 12.61 -8.53
C ALA A 241 -2.72 13.54 -7.34
N VAL A 242 -1.67 14.26 -6.93
CA VAL A 242 -1.66 15.06 -5.70
C VAL A 242 -1.66 16.56 -6.00
N VAL A 243 -0.85 17.01 -6.96
CA VAL A 243 -0.64 18.45 -7.22
C VAL A 243 -1.66 19.00 -8.21
N ALA A 244 -1.96 18.27 -9.29
CA ALA A 244 -2.90 18.73 -10.30
C ALA A 244 -4.29 19.02 -9.72
N GLY A 245 -4.76 18.22 -8.77
CA GLY A 245 -6.04 18.42 -8.06
C GLY A 245 -5.94 19.18 -6.73
N ALA A 246 -4.74 19.63 -6.33
CA ALA A 246 -4.48 20.27 -5.04
C ALA A 246 -4.96 19.48 -3.79
N HIS A 247 -4.80 18.15 -3.80
CA HIS A 247 -5.32 17.28 -2.75
C HIS A 247 -4.66 17.53 -1.38
N ASN A 248 -5.45 17.58 -0.32
CA ASN A 248 -4.94 17.90 1.02
C ASN A 248 -4.02 16.82 1.64
N ASP A 249 -3.86 15.66 0.99
CA ASP A 249 -2.95 14.59 1.41
C ASP A 249 -1.52 15.07 1.57
N ALA A 250 -1.02 15.94 0.68
CA ALA A 250 0.30 16.53 0.85
C ALA A 250 0.41 17.34 2.16
N GLN A 251 -0.64 18.08 2.51
CA GLN A 251 -0.70 18.89 3.73
C GLN A 251 -0.69 18.03 5.00
N ALA A 252 -1.22 16.79 4.94
CA ALA A 252 -1.14 15.84 6.05
C ALA A 252 0.22 15.12 6.10
N VAL A 253 0.68 14.61 4.95
CA VAL A 253 1.88 13.77 4.86
C VAL A 253 3.16 14.56 5.16
N VAL A 254 3.24 15.85 4.86
CA VAL A 254 4.42 16.68 5.19
C VAL A 254 4.79 16.59 6.67
N PHE A 255 3.80 16.59 7.56
CA PHE A 255 4.04 16.46 9.00
C PHE A 255 4.52 15.05 9.38
N ALA A 256 3.98 14.01 8.75
CA ALA A 256 4.39 12.63 9.00
C ALA A 256 5.87 12.39 8.60
N VAL A 257 6.31 12.98 7.48
CA VAL A 257 7.70 12.88 7.02
C VAL A 257 8.62 13.73 7.88
N ALA A 258 8.17 14.92 8.29
CA ALA A 258 8.91 15.74 9.25
C ALA A 258 9.10 15.00 10.59
N ALA A 259 8.07 14.29 11.07
CA ALA A 259 8.17 13.45 12.27
C ALA A 259 9.24 12.36 12.13
N LEU A 260 9.32 11.67 10.99
CA LEU A 260 10.39 10.71 10.68
C LEU A 260 11.79 11.35 10.69
N VAL A 261 11.92 12.61 10.24
CA VAL A 261 13.21 13.32 10.26
C VAL A 261 13.64 13.68 11.68
N VAL A 262 12.70 14.12 12.54
CA VAL A 262 13.03 14.69 13.86
C VAL A 262 12.97 13.68 15.01
N VAL A 263 12.33 12.52 14.85
CA VAL A 263 12.10 11.54 15.95
C VAL A 263 13.37 11.18 16.72
N ARG A 264 14.52 11.10 16.03
CA ARG A 264 15.80 10.78 16.67
C ARG A 264 16.26 11.88 17.63
N ARG A 265 15.95 13.15 17.34
CA ARG A 265 16.30 14.31 18.17
C ARG A 265 15.30 14.51 19.29
N SER A 266 14.01 14.39 18.98
CA SER A 266 12.94 14.57 19.97
C SER A 266 11.71 13.75 19.57
N PRO A 267 11.46 12.63 20.27
CA PRO A 267 10.22 11.86 20.09
C PRO A 267 8.98 12.71 20.38
N PHE A 268 9.04 13.63 21.35
CA PHE A 268 7.93 14.54 21.66
C PHE A 268 7.62 15.48 20.49
N ALA A 269 8.65 16.09 19.88
CA ALA A 269 8.45 16.95 18.71
C ALA A 269 7.93 16.16 17.50
N ALA A 270 8.39 14.92 17.30
CA ALA A 270 7.81 14.03 16.30
C ALA A 270 6.33 13.74 16.59
N GLY A 271 5.96 13.59 17.86
CA GLY A 271 4.58 13.45 18.30
C GLY A 271 3.74 14.66 17.94
N LEU A 272 4.20 15.87 18.26
CA LEU A 272 3.51 17.12 17.90
C LEU A 272 3.23 17.19 16.38
N LEU A 273 4.20 16.82 15.56
CA LEU A 273 4.03 16.79 14.11
C LEU A 273 3.01 15.72 13.68
N LEU A 274 3.07 14.51 14.22
CA LEU A 274 2.08 13.46 13.92
C LEU A 274 0.67 13.88 14.28
N GLY A 275 0.48 14.53 15.44
CA GLY A 275 -0.84 15.02 15.85
C GLY A 275 -1.35 16.12 14.93
N LEU A 276 -0.50 17.09 14.53
CA LEU A 276 -0.85 18.08 13.51
C LEU A 276 -1.26 17.45 12.17
N GLY A 277 -0.49 16.46 11.69
CA GLY A 277 -0.82 15.72 10.46
C GLY A 277 -2.13 14.93 10.59
N GLY A 278 -2.37 14.30 11.74
CA GLY A 278 -3.63 13.63 12.08
C GLY A 278 -4.82 14.60 12.10
N SER A 279 -4.60 15.83 12.56
CA SER A 279 -5.56 16.94 12.51
C SER A 279 -5.75 17.57 11.15
N VAL A 280 -5.03 17.13 10.11
CA VAL A 280 -5.40 17.37 8.71
C VAL A 280 -6.16 16.14 8.20
N LYS A 281 -5.57 14.95 8.38
CA LYS A 281 -6.13 13.68 7.90
C LYS A 281 -5.69 12.50 8.78
N LEU A 282 -6.66 11.76 9.32
CA LEU A 282 -6.42 10.62 10.22
C LEU A 282 -5.54 9.52 9.63
N THR A 283 -5.43 9.42 8.30
CA THR A 283 -4.54 8.47 7.61
C THR A 283 -3.07 8.61 8.02
N VAL A 284 -2.64 9.76 8.55
CA VAL A 284 -1.30 9.94 9.13
C VAL A 284 -1.06 9.02 10.33
N GLY A 285 -2.12 8.51 10.97
CA GLY A 285 -2.05 7.50 12.02
C GLY A 285 -1.24 6.25 11.62
N LEU A 286 -1.17 5.89 10.33
CA LEU A 286 -0.31 4.80 9.85
C LEU A 286 1.18 5.05 10.11
N TYR A 287 1.65 6.29 9.96
CA TYR A 287 3.03 6.69 10.33
C TYR A 287 3.21 6.72 11.84
N GLY A 288 2.17 7.13 12.58
CA GLY A 288 2.18 7.07 14.04
C GLY A 288 2.38 5.65 14.55
N LEU A 289 1.63 4.69 14.03
CA LEU A 289 1.78 3.26 14.35
C LEU A 289 3.18 2.74 14.00
N ALA A 290 3.73 3.14 12.85
CA ALA A 290 5.09 2.78 12.45
C ALA A 290 6.16 3.32 13.41
N LEU A 291 6.01 4.56 13.88
CA LEU A 291 6.92 5.19 14.82
C LEU A 291 6.81 4.59 16.22
N VAL A 292 5.59 4.35 16.71
CA VAL A 292 5.34 3.60 17.95
C VAL A 292 6.01 2.23 17.91
N TRP A 293 5.83 1.49 16.79
CA TRP A 293 6.49 0.20 16.60
C TRP A 293 8.01 0.31 16.64
N SER A 294 8.61 1.31 15.98
CA SER A 294 10.06 1.52 15.99
C SER A 294 10.61 1.85 17.38
N LEU A 295 9.81 2.49 18.23
CA LEU A 295 10.18 2.90 19.59
C LEU A 295 9.79 1.87 20.66
N ARG A 296 9.30 0.67 20.30
CA ARG A 296 8.87 -0.37 21.24
C ARG A 296 9.95 -0.83 22.22
N ARG A 297 11.23 -0.64 21.88
CA ARG A 297 12.38 -0.95 22.75
C ARG A 297 12.77 0.21 23.68
N SER A 298 12.10 1.36 23.56
CA SER A 298 12.36 2.60 24.29
C SER A 298 11.04 3.20 24.80
N PRO A 299 10.45 2.65 25.88
CA PRO A 299 9.11 3.03 26.34
C PRO A 299 8.99 4.52 26.68
N ARG A 300 10.05 5.13 27.24
CA ARG A 300 10.08 6.58 27.51
C ARG A 300 9.90 7.41 26.23
N SER A 301 10.64 7.08 25.17
CA SER A 301 10.53 7.77 23.88
C SER A 301 9.16 7.55 23.23
N MET A 302 8.61 6.34 23.37
CA MET A 302 7.26 6.02 22.89
C MET A 302 6.19 6.83 23.61
N VAL A 303 6.27 6.95 24.95
CA VAL A 303 5.36 7.80 25.74
C VAL A 303 5.49 9.26 25.31
N MET A 304 6.72 9.79 25.14
CA MET A 304 6.93 11.16 24.68
C MET A 304 6.32 11.41 23.30
N LEU A 305 6.45 10.46 22.36
CA LEU A 305 5.79 10.52 21.06
C LEU A 305 4.26 10.61 21.23
N CYS A 306 3.66 9.71 22.01
CA CYS A 306 2.21 9.70 22.24
C CYS A 306 1.72 10.98 22.93
N LEU A 307 2.45 11.50 23.91
CA LEU A 307 2.11 12.75 24.59
C LEU A 307 2.16 13.95 23.62
N GLY A 308 3.19 14.05 22.78
CA GLY A 308 3.27 15.09 21.75
C GLY A 308 2.10 15.01 20.77
N SER A 309 1.76 13.80 20.30
CA SER A 309 0.60 13.60 19.44
C SER A 309 -0.70 14.02 20.14
N LEU A 310 -0.88 13.67 21.41
CA LEU A 310 -2.06 14.03 22.18
C LEU A 310 -2.20 15.55 22.36
N VAL A 311 -1.10 16.27 22.59
CA VAL A 311 -1.13 17.74 22.76
C VAL A 311 -1.71 18.42 21.52
N THR A 312 -1.26 18.03 20.32
CA THR A 312 -1.70 18.67 19.07
C THR A 312 -3.00 18.08 18.54
N LEU A 313 -3.12 16.75 18.45
CA LEU A 313 -4.35 16.10 18.00
C LEU A 313 -5.50 16.37 18.97
N GLY A 314 -5.30 16.08 20.26
CA GLY A 314 -6.29 16.34 21.28
C GLY A 314 -6.60 17.83 21.42
N GLY A 315 -5.58 18.69 21.49
CA GLY A 315 -5.76 20.13 21.65
C GLY A 315 -6.55 20.76 20.49
N THR A 316 -6.26 20.40 19.25
CA THR A 316 -6.97 20.94 18.07
C THR A 316 -8.42 20.48 18.01
N TYR A 317 -8.72 19.23 18.37
CA TYR A 317 -10.10 18.72 18.41
C TYR A 317 -10.89 19.24 19.62
N VAL A 318 -10.25 19.43 20.78
CA VAL A 318 -10.89 20.09 21.93
C VAL A 318 -11.29 21.52 21.58
N PHE A 319 -10.42 22.24 20.87
CA PHE A 319 -10.72 23.59 20.41
C PHE A 319 -11.85 23.61 19.37
N ALA A 320 -11.83 22.70 18.40
CA ALA A 320 -12.84 22.65 17.34
C ALA A 320 -14.20 22.11 17.82
N GLY A 321 -14.21 21.32 18.89
CA GLY A 321 -15.40 20.74 19.49
C GLY A 321 -15.61 19.26 19.15
N PRO A 322 -16.35 18.52 20.00
CA PRO A 322 -16.48 17.06 19.88
C PRO A 322 -17.23 16.60 18.63
N HIS A 323 -18.15 17.42 18.10
CA HIS A 323 -18.94 17.12 16.89
C HIS A 323 -18.08 16.89 15.63
N VAL A 324 -16.85 17.42 15.62
CA VAL A 324 -15.88 17.18 14.54
C VAL A 324 -15.52 15.70 14.44
N PHE A 325 -15.45 14.98 15.58
CA PHE A 325 -15.15 13.54 15.57
C PHE A 325 -16.20 12.74 14.80
N ASP A 326 -17.47 13.08 14.96
CA ASP A 326 -18.57 12.36 14.32
C ASP A 326 -18.44 12.42 12.79
N ARG A 327 -18.09 13.59 12.24
CA ARG A 327 -17.90 13.76 10.79
C ARG A 327 -16.66 13.07 10.26
N VAL A 328 -15.53 13.21 10.95
CA VAL A 328 -14.25 12.62 10.52
C VAL A 328 -14.33 11.08 10.52
N LEU A 329 -15.10 10.48 11.41
CA LEU A 329 -15.27 9.02 11.49
C LEU A 329 -16.28 8.44 10.48
N MET A 330 -17.08 9.27 9.80
CA MET A 330 -18.05 8.82 8.77
C MET A 330 -17.40 8.54 7.40
N ALA A 331 -16.16 9.01 7.18
CA ALA A 331 -15.42 8.89 5.93
C ALA A 331 -15.22 7.44 5.37
N PRO A 332 -15.11 6.35 6.16
CA PRO A 332 -14.75 5.02 5.62
C PRO A 332 -15.87 4.20 4.96
N SER A 333 -17.08 4.73 4.73
CA SER A 333 -18.25 3.91 4.34
C SER A 333 -18.38 3.59 2.84
N PHE A 334 -17.48 4.10 2.00
CA PHE A 334 -17.53 3.92 0.55
C PHE A 334 -16.59 2.82 0.05
N VAL A 335 -16.97 2.20 -1.07
CA VAL A 335 -16.11 1.29 -1.83
C VAL A 335 -15.71 1.98 -3.13
N SER A 336 -14.42 2.29 -3.30
CA SER A 336 -13.96 2.99 -4.50
C SER A 336 -14.00 2.07 -5.72
N SER A 337 -14.50 2.57 -6.86
CA SER A 337 -14.60 1.76 -8.08
C SER A 337 -13.26 1.18 -8.55
N GLY A 338 -12.14 1.88 -8.35
CA GLY A 338 -10.82 1.40 -8.77
C GLY A 338 -10.22 0.30 -7.88
N THR A 339 -10.81 0.01 -6.72
CA THR A 339 -10.24 -0.98 -5.79
C THR A 339 -10.53 -2.42 -6.23
N PRO A 340 -9.71 -3.42 -5.84
CA PRO A 340 -10.02 -4.82 -6.14
C PRO A 340 -11.35 -5.29 -5.53
N TRP A 341 -11.82 -4.61 -4.48
CA TRP A 341 -13.10 -4.88 -3.83
C TRP A 341 -14.31 -4.63 -4.73
N ARG A 342 -14.18 -3.78 -5.77
CA ARG A 342 -15.25 -3.54 -6.74
C ARG A 342 -15.74 -4.84 -7.41
N LEU A 343 -14.83 -5.79 -7.65
CA LEU A 343 -15.13 -7.10 -8.23
C LEU A 343 -16.06 -7.94 -7.34
N LEU A 344 -15.98 -7.76 -6.02
CA LEU A 344 -16.81 -8.46 -5.05
C LEU A 344 -18.08 -7.67 -4.71
N PHE A 345 -17.95 -6.35 -4.56
CA PHE A 345 -19.03 -5.47 -4.12
C PHE A 345 -20.24 -5.51 -5.06
N GLY A 346 -20.01 -5.42 -6.38
CA GLY A 346 -21.09 -5.43 -7.37
C GLY A 346 -21.99 -6.66 -7.22
N PRO A 347 -21.46 -7.88 -7.38
CA PRO A 347 -22.25 -9.10 -7.22
C PRO A 347 -22.85 -9.27 -5.82
N LEU A 348 -22.10 -8.93 -4.77
CA LEU A 348 -22.58 -9.07 -3.38
C LEU A 348 -23.82 -8.22 -3.13
N HIS A 349 -23.79 -6.94 -3.49
CA HIS A 349 -24.90 -6.04 -3.18
C HIS A 349 -26.10 -6.23 -4.12
N LEU A 350 -25.86 -6.67 -5.37
CA LEU A 350 -26.93 -6.85 -6.35
C LEU A 350 -27.69 -8.16 -6.16
N PHE A 351 -27.05 -9.22 -5.66
CA PHE A 351 -27.63 -10.56 -5.66
C PHE A 351 -27.66 -11.26 -4.30
N VAL A 352 -26.90 -10.80 -3.29
CA VAL A 352 -26.68 -11.57 -2.05
C VAL A 352 -27.09 -10.81 -0.79
N LEU A 353 -26.64 -9.56 -0.62
CA LEU A 353 -26.79 -8.78 0.60
C LEU A 353 -27.33 -7.37 0.30
N PRO A 354 -28.05 -6.73 1.24
CA PRO A 354 -28.31 -5.30 1.17
C PRO A 354 -27.00 -4.49 1.07
N GLU A 355 -27.06 -3.32 0.45
CA GLU A 355 -25.87 -2.50 0.17
C GLU A 355 -25.05 -2.17 1.43
N SER A 356 -25.72 -1.79 2.52
CA SER A 356 -25.07 -1.49 3.81
C SER A 356 -24.33 -2.71 4.38
N ALA A 357 -24.92 -3.90 4.30
CA ALA A 357 -24.32 -5.14 4.76
C ALA A 357 -23.12 -5.55 3.88
N ALA A 358 -23.24 -5.39 2.55
CA ALA A 358 -22.14 -5.65 1.62
C ALA A 358 -20.94 -4.71 1.89
N ARG A 359 -21.20 -3.41 2.10
CA ARG A 359 -20.18 -2.43 2.48
C ARG A 359 -19.51 -2.79 3.82
N ALA A 360 -20.30 -3.17 4.84
CA ALA A 360 -19.76 -3.57 6.13
C ALA A 360 -18.85 -4.81 6.04
N LEU A 361 -19.30 -5.85 5.30
CA LEU A 361 -18.52 -7.07 5.07
C LEU A 361 -17.19 -6.76 4.38
N ILE A 362 -17.21 -5.94 3.33
CA ILE A 362 -16.01 -5.51 2.60
C ILE A 362 -15.10 -4.69 3.50
N GLY A 363 -15.64 -3.81 4.34
CA GLY A 363 -14.87 -3.04 5.30
C GLY A 363 -14.07 -3.92 6.26
N VAL A 364 -14.72 -4.94 6.83
CA VAL A 364 -14.04 -5.93 7.70
C VAL A 364 -12.97 -6.71 6.93
N ALA A 365 -13.31 -7.22 5.74
CA ALA A 365 -12.36 -7.97 4.90
C ALA A 365 -11.15 -7.12 4.49
N SER A 366 -11.36 -5.86 4.17
CA SER A 366 -10.35 -4.83 3.88
C SER A 366 -9.41 -4.61 5.08
N ALA A 367 -9.95 -4.46 6.29
CA ALA A 367 -9.14 -4.31 7.49
C ALA A 367 -8.28 -5.56 7.76
N VAL A 368 -8.86 -6.75 7.66
CA VAL A 368 -8.15 -8.03 7.86
C VAL A 368 -7.03 -8.21 6.84
N THR A 369 -7.33 -8.02 5.56
CA THR A 369 -6.33 -8.14 4.49
C THR A 369 -5.22 -7.11 4.59
N THR A 370 -5.52 -5.89 5.07
CA THR A 370 -4.51 -4.86 5.38
C THR A 370 -3.52 -5.34 6.44
N VAL A 371 -4.00 -5.91 7.54
CA VAL A 371 -3.13 -6.44 8.61
C VAL A 371 -2.29 -7.61 8.10
N LEU A 372 -2.89 -8.54 7.36
CA LEU A 372 -2.20 -9.70 6.80
C LEU A 372 -1.12 -9.28 5.80
N LEU A 373 -1.43 -8.36 4.89
CA LEU A 373 -0.49 -7.85 3.91
C LEU A 373 0.63 -7.04 4.57
N ALA A 374 0.33 -6.24 5.60
CA ALA A 374 1.35 -5.52 6.36
C ALA A 374 2.35 -6.48 7.02
N ALA A 375 1.88 -7.61 7.58
CA ALA A 375 2.75 -8.63 8.15
C ALA A 375 3.63 -9.33 7.09
N LEU A 376 3.07 -9.62 5.91
CA LEU A 376 3.80 -10.18 4.78
C LEU A 376 4.86 -9.20 4.24
N LEU A 377 4.49 -7.94 4.06
CA LEU A 377 5.40 -6.86 3.64
C LEU A 377 6.50 -6.63 4.67
N TRP A 378 6.18 -6.59 5.96
CA TRP A 378 7.18 -6.45 7.01
C TRP A 378 8.30 -7.51 6.89
N ARG A 379 7.95 -8.74 6.54
CA ARG A 379 8.92 -9.83 6.31
C ARG A 379 9.69 -9.70 5.00
N ALA A 380 9.03 -9.31 3.91
CA ALA A 380 9.59 -9.36 2.55
C ALA A 380 10.31 -8.07 2.10
N LEU A 381 9.97 -6.92 2.70
CA LEU A 381 10.54 -5.63 2.35
C LEU A 381 12.06 -5.65 2.53
N PRO A 382 12.80 -5.05 1.57
CA PRO A 382 14.25 -4.94 1.69
C PRO A 382 14.64 -4.11 2.92
N GLY A 383 15.92 -4.22 3.31
CA GLY A 383 16.48 -3.36 4.32
C GLY A 383 16.29 -1.87 3.97
N PRO A 384 16.18 -1.00 4.98
CA PRO A 384 16.08 0.44 4.76
C PRO A 384 17.31 0.95 3.99
N GLY A 385 17.10 1.84 3.03
CA GLY A 385 18.17 2.52 2.31
C GLY A 385 18.83 3.63 3.13
N ILE A 386 18.18 4.02 4.24
CA ILE A 386 18.73 4.95 5.23
C ILE A 386 19.79 4.24 6.06
N ARG A 387 21.01 4.79 6.08
CA ARG A 387 22.06 4.34 7.00
C ARG A 387 21.78 4.83 8.43
N PRO A 388 21.94 3.98 9.47
CA PRO A 388 21.89 4.42 10.86
C PRO A 388 22.89 5.57 11.11
N ALA A 389 22.54 6.46 12.03
CA ALA A 389 23.43 7.58 12.40
C ALA A 389 24.72 7.13 13.11
N ASP A 390 24.66 6.05 13.90
CA ASP A 390 25.76 5.57 14.74
C ASP A 390 26.33 4.25 14.18
N GLU A 391 27.64 4.01 14.34
CA GLU A 391 28.34 2.81 13.81
C GLU A 391 27.75 1.50 14.36
N ASP A 392 27.27 1.51 15.61
CA ASP A 392 26.64 0.35 16.24
C ASP A 392 25.17 0.15 15.82
N GLY A 393 24.53 1.14 15.17
CA GLY A 393 23.14 1.12 14.73
C GLY A 393 22.08 0.97 15.84
N ARG A 394 22.48 0.81 17.10
CA ARG A 394 21.63 0.57 18.28
C ARG A 394 21.13 1.89 18.87
N GLY A 395 20.20 2.55 18.20
CA GLY A 395 19.56 3.74 18.78
C GLY A 395 18.77 4.61 17.80
N ASP A 396 19.00 4.46 16.50
CA ASP A 396 18.27 5.23 15.49
C ASP A 396 16.93 4.55 15.12
N PRO A 397 15.77 5.14 15.46
CA PRO A 397 14.48 4.53 15.14
C PRO A 397 14.10 4.67 13.66
N ARG A 398 14.76 5.55 12.90
CA ARG A 398 14.32 5.95 11.55
C ARG A 398 14.35 4.80 10.53
N PRO A 399 15.39 3.96 10.44
CA PRO A 399 15.41 2.87 9.47
C PRO A 399 14.28 1.85 9.71
N GLU A 400 13.99 1.56 10.99
CA GLU A 400 12.89 0.66 11.36
C GLU A 400 11.51 1.32 11.16
N ALA A 401 11.37 2.60 11.51
CA ALA A 401 10.15 3.38 11.31
C ALA A 401 9.77 3.49 9.83
N VAL A 402 10.74 3.76 8.94
CA VAL A 402 10.50 3.82 7.49
C VAL A 402 10.06 2.47 6.93
N ARG A 403 10.68 1.37 7.37
CA ARG A 403 10.28 0.02 6.95
C ARG A 403 8.86 -0.32 7.44
N ALA A 404 8.54 0.02 8.68
CA ALA A 404 7.21 -0.18 9.24
C ALA A 404 6.16 0.70 8.53
N ALA A 405 6.48 1.96 8.24
CA ALA A 405 5.62 2.88 7.50
C ALA A 405 5.37 2.38 6.07
N ALA A 406 6.41 1.89 5.38
CA ALA A 406 6.25 1.25 4.07
C ALA A 406 5.32 0.04 4.14
N ALA A 407 5.51 -0.86 5.12
CA ALA A 407 4.66 -2.03 5.28
C ALA A 407 3.19 -1.66 5.52
N LEU A 408 2.92 -0.73 6.44
CA LEU A 408 1.57 -0.31 6.81
C LEU A 408 0.90 0.50 5.70
N CYS A 409 1.57 1.50 5.15
CA CYS A 409 0.99 2.38 4.13
C CYS A 409 0.76 1.63 2.81
N LEU A 410 1.73 0.81 2.38
CA LEU A 410 1.54 -0.01 1.17
C LEU A 410 0.46 -1.06 1.38
N ALA A 411 0.42 -1.74 2.53
CA ALA A 411 -0.68 -2.66 2.79
C ALA A 411 -2.02 -1.94 2.68
N TRP A 412 -2.16 -0.80 3.39
CA TRP A 412 -3.39 -0.06 3.41
C TRP A 412 -3.82 0.40 2.02
N VAL A 413 -2.96 1.03 1.21
CA VAL A 413 -3.39 1.49 -0.12
C VAL A 413 -3.78 0.31 -1.03
N PHE A 414 -3.10 -0.83 -0.93
CA PHE A 414 -3.40 -2.01 -1.75
C PHE A 414 -4.70 -2.73 -1.37
N THR A 415 -5.10 -2.69 -0.09
CA THR A 415 -6.20 -3.52 0.41
C THR A 415 -7.34 -2.74 1.06
N THR A 416 -7.23 -1.43 1.24
CA THR A 416 -8.35 -0.62 1.75
C THR A 416 -9.54 -0.65 0.78
N GLN A 417 -10.76 -0.68 1.32
CA GLN A 417 -11.99 -0.59 0.52
C GLN A 417 -12.17 0.76 -0.17
N TYR A 418 -11.58 1.81 0.40
CA TYR A 418 -11.64 3.16 -0.13
C TYR A 418 -10.25 3.70 -0.40
N SER A 419 -9.87 3.72 -1.68
CA SER A 419 -8.56 4.16 -2.15
C SER A 419 -8.71 5.05 -3.37
N LEU A 420 -8.10 6.23 -3.32
CA LEU A 420 -8.03 7.20 -4.41
C LEU A 420 -6.56 7.44 -4.79
N PRO A 421 -6.27 7.93 -6.02
CA PRO A 421 -4.91 8.00 -6.52
C PRO A 421 -3.94 8.81 -5.64
N TRP A 422 -4.41 9.90 -5.05
CA TRP A 422 -3.61 10.75 -4.16
C TRP A 422 -3.17 10.07 -2.85
N TYR A 423 -3.85 9.00 -2.43
CA TYR A 423 -3.47 8.24 -1.22
C TYR A 423 -2.15 7.50 -1.39
N ASP A 424 -1.75 7.20 -2.62
CA ASP A 424 -0.51 6.49 -2.88
C ASP A 424 0.73 7.29 -2.41
N LEU A 425 0.62 8.62 -2.21
CA LEU A 425 1.66 9.42 -1.58
C LEU A 425 2.12 8.84 -0.22
N LEU A 426 1.18 8.33 0.58
CA LEU A 426 1.47 7.68 1.87
C LEU A 426 2.43 6.50 1.71
N GLY A 427 2.31 5.73 0.62
CA GLY A 427 3.14 4.56 0.33
C GLY A 427 4.45 4.90 -0.40
N TRP A 428 4.43 5.88 -1.31
CA TRP A 428 5.59 6.28 -2.10
C TRP A 428 6.72 6.87 -1.27
N VAL A 429 6.41 7.70 -0.26
CA VAL A 429 7.44 8.34 0.57
C VAL A 429 8.32 7.34 1.33
N PRO A 430 7.78 6.37 2.10
CA PRO A 430 8.61 5.41 2.81
C PRO A 430 9.28 4.43 1.83
N LEU A 431 8.64 4.10 0.69
CA LEU A 431 9.27 3.32 -0.38
C LEU A 431 10.52 4.01 -0.97
N ALA A 432 10.49 5.35 -1.05
CA ALA A 432 11.61 6.16 -1.50
C ALA A 432 12.85 6.02 -0.62
N ALA A 433 12.66 5.71 0.66
CA ALA A 433 13.71 5.52 1.65
C ALA A 433 14.11 4.04 1.85
N LEU A 434 13.52 3.11 1.10
CA LEU A 434 13.95 1.71 1.01
C LEU A 434 14.90 1.47 -0.16
N LEU A 435 15.63 0.36 -0.12
CA LEU A 435 16.40 -0.09 -1.28
C LEU A 435 15.48 -0.50 -2.45
N ALA A 436 15.97 -0.31 -3.68
CA ALA A 436 15.24 -0.70 -4.88
C ALA A 436 14.91 -2.19 -4.88
N SER A 437 13.70 -2.54 -5.36
CA SER A 437 13.24 -3.92 -5.36
C SER A 437 12.18 -4.18 -6.42
N ARG A 438 11.76 -5.44 -6.58
CA ARG A 438 10.66 -5.83 -7.49
C ARG A 438 9.31 -5.21 -7.12
N LEU A 439 9.21 -4.58 -5.94
CA LEU A 439 8.05 -3.81 -5.51
C LEU A 439 7.88 -2.52 -6.32
N ASP A 440 8.97 -1.88 -6.75
CA ASP A 440 8.92 -0.60 -7.47
C ASP A 440 7.98 -0.65 -8.69
N PRO A 441 8.12 -1.60 -9.64
CA PRO A 441 7.19 -1.72 -10.76
C PRO A 441 5.75 -2.08 -10.36
N MET A 442 5.54 -2.82 -9.26
CA MET A 442 4.18 -3.10 -8.75
C MET A 442 3.47 -1.81 -8.36
N VAL A 443 4.17 -0.93 -7.64
CA VAL A 443 3.63 0.35 -7.18
C VAL A 443 3.43 1.31 -8.37
N VAL A 444 4.33 1.31 -9.37
CA VAL A 444 4.12 2.07 -10.62
C VAL A 444 2.84 1.63 -11.34
N VAL A 445 2.63 0.32 -11.55
CA VAL A 445 1.43 -0.19 -12.24
C VAL A 445 0.17 0.14 -11.45
N ARG A 446 0.19 -0.09 -10.13
CA ARG A 446 -0.93 0.25 -9.25
C ARG A 446 -1.28 1.74 -9.36
N SER A 447 -0.31 2.63 -9.11
CA SER A 447 -0.55 4.07 -9.04
C SER A 447 -0.94 4.65 -10.38
N GLY A 448 -0.29 4.19 -11.47
CA GLY A 448 -0.63 4.59 -12.83
C GLY A 448 -2.05 4.19 -13.19
N MET A 449 -2.45 2.95 -12.89
CA MET A 449 -3.82 2.48 -13.16
C MET A 449 -4.86 3.21 -12.30
N MET A 450 -4.58 3.43 -11.01
CA MET A 450 -5.45 4.25 -10.16
C MET A 450 -5.61 5.66 -10.71
N ALA A 451 -4.52 6.33 -11.09
CA ALA A 451 -4.58 7.67 -11.65
C ALA A 451 -5.39 7.72 -12.95
N MET A 452 -5.25 6.74 -13.83
CA MET A 452 -6.03 6.65 -15.08
C MET A 452 -7.52 6.41 -14.83
N ALA A 453 -7.88 5.63 -13.80
CA ALA A 453 -9.26 5.34 -13.43
C ALA A 453 -10.06 6.60 -13.02
N TYR A 454 -9.36 7.65 -12.62
CA TYR A 454 -9.95 8.92 -12.18
C TYR A 454 -9.67 10.05 -13.18
N VAL A 455 -9.59 9.73 -14.47
CA VAL A 455 -9.65 10.71 -15.57
C VAL A 455 -11.01 10.60 -16.26
N PRO A 456 -11.85 11.66 -16.28
CA PRO A 456 -11.60 13.00 -15.76
C PRO A 456 -11.83 13.15 -14.25
N GLY A 457 -12.28 12.11 -13.54
CA GLY A 457 -12.44 12.07 -12.07
C GLY A 457 -13.49 13.02 -11.49
N ARG A 458 -14.15 13.80 -12.34
CA ARG A 458 -15.32 14.64 -12.06
C ARG A 458 -16.61 13.97 -12.49
N VAL A 459 -17.72 14.38 -11.89
CA VAL A 459 -19.07 13.89 -12.24
C VAL A 459 -19.67 14.85 -13.27
N VAL A 460 -19.20 14.72 -14.51
CA VAL A 460 -19.62 15.53 -15.65
C VAL A 460 -20.14 14.65 -16.77
N GLU A 461 -21.02 15.18 -17.60
CA GLU A 461 -21.53 14.46 -18.77
C GLU A 461 -20.42 14.28 -19.81
N LEU A 462 -20.23 13.04 -20.25
CA LEU A 462 -19.28 12.68 -21.31
C LEU A 462 -20.04 12.21 -22.55
N PRO A 463 -19.51 12.50 -23.76
CA PRO A 463 -20.02 11.87 -24.99
C PRO A 463 -20.04 10.34 -24.84
N SER A 464 -21.11 9.68 -25.28
CA SER A 464 -21.40 8.26 -25.00
C SER A 464 -20.23 7.32 -25.27
N GLY A 465 -19.53 7.46 -26.41
CA GLY A 465 -18.36 6.65 -26.74
C GLY A 465 -17.18 6.86 -25.78
N LEU A 466 -16.95 8.12 -25.36
CA LEU A 466 -15.88 8.45 -24.41
C LEU A 466 -16.24 7.99 -23.00
N GLY A 467 -17.50 8.21 -22.57
CA GLY A 467 -18.03 7.73 -21.30
C GLY A 467 -17.88 6.22 -21.15
N PHE A 468 -18.25 5.45 -22.19
CA PHE A 468 -18.06 3.99 -22.21
C PHE A 468 -16.59 3.61 -21.96
N VAL A 469 -15.64 4.25 -22.64
CA VAL A 469 -14.20 3.95 -22.48
C VAL A 469 -13.73 4.28 -21.06
N VAL A 470 -14.05 5.47 -20.56
CA VAL A 470 -13.67 5.92 -19.21
C VAL A 470 -14.26 4.98 -18.14
N ASP A 471 -15.54 4.62 -18.28
CA ASP A 471 -16.22 3.72 -17.35
C ASP A 471 -15.61 2.32 -17.38
N ARG A 472 -15.27 1.78 -18.56
CA ARG A 472 -14.57 0.47 -18.64
C ARG A 472 -13.18 0.53 -18.01
N ILE A 473 -12.42 1.61 -18.21
CA ILE A 473 -11.13 1.81 -17.56
C ILE A 473 -11.32 1.80 -16.03
N ARG A 474 -12.26 2.58 -15.52
CA ARG A 474 -12.49 2.77 -14.09
C ARG A 474 -13.10 1.57 -13.38
N ASP A 475 -14.19 1.03 -13.90
CA ASP A 475 -15.04 0.06 -13.20
C ASP A 475 -14.72 -1.40 -13.57
N THR A 476 -13.96 -1.65 -14.64
CA THR A 476 -13.64 -3.00 -15.10
C THR A 476 -12.13 -3.26 -15.12
N VAL A 477 -11.38 -2.51 -15.94
CA VAL A 477 -9.95 -2.75 -16.14
C VAL A 477 -9.17 -2.47 -14.86
N THR A 478 -9.43 -1.36 -14.19
CA THR A 478 -8.69 -0.97 -12.99
C THR A 478 -8.82 -2.01 -11.87
N PRO A 479 -10.03 -2.45 -11.43
CA PRO A 479 -10.16 -3.48 -10.40
C PRO A 479 -9.45 -4.79 -10.74
N LEU A 480 -9.53 -5.23 -12.00
CA LEU A 480 -8.84 -6.44 -12.46
C LEU A 480 -7.32 -6.30 -12.36
N VAL A 481 -6.78 -5.16 -12.80
CA VAL A 481 -5.34 -4.85 -12.68
C VAL A 481 -4.94 -4.74 -11.21
N GLN A 482 -5.70 -4.05 -10.37
CA GLN A 482 -5.40 -3.94 -8.93
C GLN A 482 -5.41 -5.32 -8.26
N PHE A 483 -6.37 -6.18 -8.59
CA PHE A 483 -6.42 -7.54 -8.08
C PHE A 483 -5.21 -8.36 -8.56
N ALA A 484 -4.85 -8.29 -9.84
CA ALA A 484 -3.68 -8.98 -10.39
C ALA A 484 -2.36 -8.51 -9.74
N VAL A 485 -2.18 -7.20 -9.54
CA VAL A 485 -1.01 -6.65 -8.86
C VAL A 485 -1.01 -7.06 -7.38
N LEU A 486 -2.15 -7.09 -6.70
CA LEU A 486 -2.26 -7.58 -5.32
C LEU A 486 -1.85 -9.06 -5.22
N VAL A 487 -2.32 -9.92 -6.12
CA VAL A 487 -1.89 -11.32 -6.19
C VAL A 487 -0.39 -11.43 -6.46
N TRP A 488 0.14 -10.63 -7.39
CA TRP A 488 1.57 -10.59 -7.69
C TRP A 488 2.40 -10.16 -6.47
N LEU A 489 1.95 -9.14 -5.74
CA LEU A 489 2.57 -8.64 -4.52
C LEU A 489 2.57 -9.70 -3.42
N VAL A 490 1.43 -10.34 -3.16
CA VAL A 490 1.32 -11.40 -2.16
C VAL A 490 2.25 -12.56 -2.51
N ARG A 491 2.25 -13.03 -3.76
CA ARG A 491 3.16 -14.10 -4.21
C ARG A 491 4.62 -13.72 -4.00
N TRP A 492 5.00 -12.49 -4.33
CA TRP A 492 6.37 -12.01 -4.11
C TRP A 492 6.75 -11.97 -2.62
N CYS A 493 5.84 -11.50 -1.76
CA CYS A 493 6.09 -11.46 -0.32
C CYS A 493 6.31 -12.87 0.26
N VAL A 494 5.49 -13.84 -0.16
CA VAL A 494 5.57 -15.24 0.28
C VAL A 494 6.89 -15.87 -0.15
N GLN A 495 7.25 -15.74 -1.43
CA GLN A 495 8.49 -16.31 -1.98
C GLN A 495 9.74 -15.77 -1.28
N ARG A 496 9.75 -14.49 -0.90
CA ARG A 496 10.86 -13.92 -0.13
C ARG A 496 10.87 -14.36 1.33
N GLY A 497 9.70 -14.53 1.94
CA GLY A 497 9.57 -14.96 3.33
C GLY A 497 10.15 -16.36 3.58
N ASP A 498 10.03 -17.27 2.61
CA ASP A 498 10.55 -18.63 2.73
C ASP A 498 12.09 -18.71 2.61
N HIS A 499 12.73 -17.78 1.87
CA HIS A 499 14.19 -17.68 1.80
C HIS A 499 14.83 -16.97 3.01
N ALA A 500 14.04 -16.28 3.83
CA ALA A 500 14.49 -15.58 5.04
C ALA A 500 14.37 -16.46 6.30
N GLY A 501 14.75 -17.75 6.19
CA GLY A 501 14.83 -18.67 7.33
C GLY A 501 15.68 -18.12 8.49
N PRO A 502 15.47 -18.61 9.73
CA PRO A 502 16.06 -18.01 10.92
C PRO A 502 17.59 -17.95 10.83
N ARG A 503 18.14 -16.75 11.03
CA ARG A 503 19.54 -16.55 11.41
C ARG A 503 19.70 -17.06 12.83
N GLU A 504 19.97 -18.35 12.98
CA GLU A 504 20.53 -18.87 14.22
C GLU A 504 22.05 -18.74 14.16
N ASP A 505 22.57 -18.01 15.15
CA ASP A 505 23.97 -18.02 15.54
C ASP A 505 24.38 -19.47 15.83
N VAL A 506 25.05 -20.12 14.87
CA VAL A 506 25.69 -21.41 15.12
C VAL A 506 27.01 -21.13 15.82
N GLY A 507 26.91 -21.08 17.15
CA GLY A 507 28.03 -21.39 18.02
C GLY A 507 28.63 -22.73 17.60
N MET A 508 29.92 -22.67 17.30
CA MET A 508 30.78 -23.78 16.95
C MET A 508 30.60 -24.94 17.93
N ARG A 509 29.95 -26.03 17.48
CA ARG A 509 30.12 -27.36 18.06
C ARG A 509 30.57 -28.31 16.95
N THR A 510 31.89 -28.38 16.79
CA THR A 510 32.55 -29.48 16.10
C THR A 510 32.38 -30.77 16.91
N ARG A 511 31.54 -31.68 16.44
CA ARG A 511 31.64 -33.12 16.77
C ARG A 511 31.34 -33.96 15.52
N SER A 512 32.42 -34.49 14.97
CA SER A 512 32.61 -35.85 14.42
C SER A 512 31.50 -36.48 13.57
N GLY A 513 31.81 -36.64 12.27
CA GLY A 513 31.83 -37.93 11.58
C GLY A 513 30.55 -38.79 11.58
N GLY A 514 29.80 -38.72 10.47
CA GLY A 514 28.78 -39.70 10.09
C GLY A 514 28.19 -39.32 8.74
N SER A 515 28.32 -40.18 7.73
CA SER A 515 27.87 -39.93 6.36
C SER A 515 26.35 -39.79 6.28
N TRP A 516 25.88 -38.58 5.96
CA TRP A 516 24.48 -38.34 5.56
C TRP A 516 24.43 -38.17 4.04
N SER A 517 24.37 -39.28 3.33
CA SER A 517 24.04 -39.31 1.91
C SER A 517 22.93 -40.33 1.69
N ARG A 518 21.66 -39.88 1.60
CA ARG A 518 20.60 -40.61 0.85
C ARG A 518 19.26 -39.90 0.56
N PHE A 519 19.03 -38.63 0.91
CA PHE A 519 17.76 -37.95 0.53
C PHE A 519 17.91 -36.55 -0.10
N GLY A 520 19.11 -36.17 -0.56
CA GLY A 520 19.38 -34.82 -1.08
C GLY A 520 18.71 -34.46 -2.42
N ASP A 521 18.24 -35.44 -3.21
CA ASP A 521 17.82 -35.21 -4.61
C ASP A 521 16.37 -35.61 -4.93
N GLY A 522 15.56 -36.03 -3.94
CA GLY A 522 14.18 -36.47 -4.13
C GLY A 522 13.12 -35.36 -3.97
N PRO A 523 11.89 -35.52 -4.49
CA PRO A 523 10.79 -34.62 -4.17
C PRO A 523 10.47 -34.66 -2.66
N PRO A 524 9.98 -33.56 -2.05
CA PRO A 524 9.61 -33.54 -0.64
C PRO A 524 8.49 -34.55 -0.35
N ILE A 525 8.45 -35.09 0.88
CA ILE A 525 7.51 -36.16 1.25
C ILE A 525 6.50 -35.62 2.26
N LEU A 526 5.21 -35.92 2.06
CA LEU A 526 4.18 -35.79 3.09
C LEU A 526 3.84 -37.18 3.65
N LEU A 527 4.19 -37.40 4.91
CA LEU A 527 3.79 -38.59 5.65
C LEU A 527 2.41 -38.38 6.28
N TYR A 528 1.53 -39.36 6.09
CA TYR A 528 0.19 -39.38 6.68
C TYR A 528 -0.17 -40.78 7.20
N ASP A 529 -1.26 -40.88 7.97
CA ASP A 529 -1.74 -42.13 8.53
C ASP A 529 -2.66 -42.87 7.55
N GLY A 530 -2.14 -43.96 6.95
CA GLY A 530 -2.86 -44.77 5.96
C GLY A 530 -4.02 -45.57 6.53
N ASP A 531 -3.94 -45.95 7.81
CA ASP A 531 -5.00 -46.68 8.52
C ASP A 531 -6.13 -45.75 8.98
N CYS A 532 -5.94 -44.42 8.90
CA CYS A 532 -6.96 -43.44 9.22
C CYS A 532 -7.75 -43.03 7.96
N ALA A 533 -8.99 -43.50 7.86
CA ALA A 533 -9.85 -43.25 6.71
C ALA A 533 -10.09 -41.74 6.42
N PHE A 534 -10.14 -40.89 7.46
CA PHE A 534 -10.21 -39.44 7.29
C PHE A 534 -8.91 -38.85 6.69
N CYS A 535 -7.74 -39.31 7.15
CA CYS A 535 -6.45 -38.87 6.65
C CYS A 535 -6.28 -39.25 5.18
N THR A 536 -6.56 -40.50 4.82
CA THR A 536 -6.48 -41.00 3.43
C THR A 536 -7.39 -40.21 2.50
N ARG A 537 -8.68 -40.04 2.85
CA ARG A 537 -9.61 -39.25 2.05
C ARG A 537 -9.17 -37.78 1.89
N SER A 538 -8.62 -37.19 2.95
CA SER A 538 -8.12 -35.81 2.92
C SER A 538 -6.92 -35.67 1.98
N VAL A 539 -6.01 -36.64 1.99
CA VAL A 539 -4.86 -36.70 1.08
C VAL A 539 -5.32 -36.89 -0.37
N ASP A 540 -6.29 -37.77 -0.64
CA ASP A 540 -6.83 -37.97 -2.00
C ASP A 540 -7.52 -36.72 -2.56
N VAL A 541 -8.21 -35.96 -1.71
CA VAL A 541 -8.80 -34.67 -2.10
C VAL A 541 -7.71 -33.64 -2.36
N LEU A 542 -6.71 -33.57 -1.47
CA LEU A 542 -5.57 -32.67 -1.63
C LEU A 542 -4.80 -32.96 -2.91
N GLU A 543 -4.51 -34.23 -3.22
CA GLU A 543 -3.81 -34.62 -4.44
C GLU A 543 -4.57 -34.16 -5.69
N ARG A 544 -5.88 -34.45 -5.74
CA ARG A 544 -6.76 -34.08 -6.86
C ARG A 544 -6.84 -32.58 -7.10
N TRP A 545 -6.85 -31.76 -6.05
CA TRP A 545 -7.09 -30.33 -6.17
C TRP A 545 -5.81 -29.49 -6.27
N THR A 546 -4.71 -29.95 -5.66
CA THR A 546 -3.49 -29.16 -5.53
C THR A 546 -2.43 -29.50 -6.60
N HIS A 547 -2.54 -30.68 -7.23
CA HIS A 547 -1.53 -31.23 -8.16
C HIS A 547 -0.10 -31.04 -7.61
N THR A 548 0.08 -31.40 -6.33
CA THR A 548 1.36 -31.24 -5.62
C THR A 548 2.45 -32.10 -6.26
N ARG A 549 3.71 -31.62 -6.18
CA ARG A 549 4.90 -32.39 -6.58
C ARG A 549 5.50 -33.19 -5.41
N ALA A 550 4.91 -33.07 -4.23
CA ALA A 550 5.33 -33.82 -3.07
C ALA A 550 4.90 -35.28 -3.20
N GLN A 551 5.75 -36.21 -2.76
CA GLN A 551 5.39 -37.61 -2.64
C GLN A 551 4.46 -37.78 -1.43
N LEU A 552 3.27 -38.35 -1.64
CA LEU A 552 2.31 -38.66 -0.59
C LEU A 552 2.54 -40.11 -0.16
N LEU A 553 2.95 -40.33 1.09
CA LEU A 553 3.35 -41.67 1.56
C LEU A 553 2.68 -41.98 2.91
N PRO A 554 1.91 -43.08 3.02
CA PRO A 554 1.46 -43.56 4.31
C PRO A 554 2.66 -43.96 5.18
N TRP A 555 2.69 -43.55 6.43
CA TRP A 555 3.83 -43.80 7.32
C TRP A 555 4.07 -45.30 7.55
N GLN A 556 3.04 -46.14 7.43
CA GLN A 556 3.09 -47.61 7.51
C GLN A 556 4.07 -48.22 6.48
N PHE A 557 4.27 -47.54 5.35
CA PHE A 557 5.15 -47.99 4.26
C PHE A 557 6.45 -47.17 4.19
N ALA A 558 6.70 -46.29 5.18
CA ALA A 558 7.87 -45.43 5.22
C ALA A 558 8.91 -45.94 6.23
N ASP A 559 10.19 -45.90 5.86
CA ASP A 559 11.29 -46.06 6.83
C ASP A 559 11.44 -44.77 7.65
N LEU A 560 10.76 -44.72 8.80
CA LEU A 560 10.72 -43.52 9.65
C LEU A 560 12.09 -43.14 10.20
N ALA A 561 12.96 -44.12 10.46
CA ALA A 561 14.31 -43.88 10.97
C ALA A 561 15.18 -43.23 9.88
N ALA A 562 15.05 -43.70 8.63
CA ALA A 562 15.74 -43.09 7.48
C ALA A 562 15.23 -41.67 7.15
N VAL A 563 13.96 -41.39 7.44
CA VAL A 563 13.31 -40.08 7.21
C VAL A 563 13.51 -39.10 8.39
N GLY A 564 14.08 -39.56 9.51
CA GLY A 564 14.40 -38.71 10.67
C GLY A 564 13.22 -38.41 11.59
N THR A 565 12.18 -39.25 11.61
CA THR A 565 11.01 -39.11 12.49
C THR A 565 10.73 -40.40 13.29
N THR A 566 9.77 -40.35 14.21
CA THR A 566 9.35 -41.50 15.02
C THR A 566 7.90 -41.88 14.76
N GLN A 567 7.56 -43.15 14.96
CA GLN A 567 6.19 -43.66 14.84
C GLN A 567 5.22 -42.86 15.72
N ALA A 568 5.57 -42.63 16.99
CA ALA A 568 4.75 -41.86 17.92
C ALA A 568 4.47 -40.42 17.45
N ARG A 569 5.30 -39.84 16.57
CA ARG A 569 5.05 -38.52 15.97
C ARG A 569 4.14 -38.64 14.74
N ALA A 570 4.39 -39.61 13.86
CA ALA A 570 3.58 -39.87 12.66
C ALA A 570 2.14 -40.29 13.00
N GLU A 571 1.93 -40.99 14.12
CA GLU A 571 0.60 -41.33 14.64
C GLU A 571 -0.17 -40.11 15.18
N ARG A 572 0.52 -39.03 15.58
CA ARG A 572 -0.13 -37.84 16.16
C ARG A 572 -0.46 -36.79 15.12
N GLU A 573 0.36 -36.64 14.10
CA GLU A 573 0.25 -35.56 13.12
C GLU A 573 0.77 -35.97 11.74
N VAL A 574 0.22 -35.36 10.68
CA VAL A 574 0.83 -35.43 9.35
C VAL A 574 2.16 -34.68 9.37
N LEU A 575 3.15 -35.19 8.64
CA LEU A 575 4.50 -34.66 8.64
C LEU A 575 4.92 -34.26 7.23
N TRP A 576 5.47 -33.07 7.09
CA TRP A 576 6.12 -32.62 5.88
C TRP A 576 7.63 -32.75 6.06
N VAL A 577 8.27 -33.52 5.18
CA VAL A 577 9.71 -33.73 5.14
C VAL A 577 10.27 -32.95 3.96
N GLY A 578 10.99 -31.87 4.27
CA GLY A 578 11.64 -31.02 3.28
C GLY A 578 12.95 -31.63 2.76
N GLN A 579 13.38 -31.18 1.58
CA GLN A 579 14.68 -31.54 0.98
C GLN A 579 15.88 -31.07 1.83
N ASP A 580 15.66 -30.07 2.68
CA ASP A 580 16.62 -29.54 3.65
C ASP A 580 16.69 -30.37 4.95
N GLY A 581 15.99 -31.50 5.02
CA GLY A 581 15.89 -32.35 6.21
C GLY A 581 14.99 -31.79 7.31
N ARG A 582 14.31 -30.66 7.08
CA ARG A 582 13.38 -30.08 8.07
C ARG A 582 12.04 -30.81 8.06
N ILE A 583 11.56 -31.17 9.25
CA ILE A 583 10.28 -31.88 9.44
C ILE A 583 9.28 -30.97 10.15
N ASP A 584 8.28 -30.49 9.39
CA ASP A 584 7.14 -29.74 9.93
C ASP A 584 5.96 -30.67 10.24
N GLY A 585 5.22 -30.37 11.30
CA GLY A 585 4.09 -31.17 11.76
C GLY A 585 2.74 -30.46 11.63
N GLY A 586 1.69 -31.27 11.49
CA GLY A 586 0.29 -30.87 11.61
C GLY A 586 -0.13 -29.75 10.65
N ALA A 587 -0.71 -28.66 11.18
CA ALA A 587 -1.14 -27.52 10.37
C ALA A 587 -0.01 -26.92 9.53
N GLN A 588 1.24 -26.98 10.00
CA GLN A 588 2.40 -26.45 9.25
C GLN A 588 2.86 -27.41 8.15
N ALA A 589 2.66 -28.72 8.32
CA ALA A 589 2.89 -29.69 7.26
C ALA A 589 1.91 -29.47 6.09
N VAL A 590 0.62 -29.26 6.40
CA VAL A 590 -0.40 -28.88 5.39
C VAL A 590 -0.06 -27.56 4.73
N ALA A 591 0.38 -26.56 5.50
CA ALA A 591 0.78 -25.26 4.96
C ALA A 591 1.99 -25.37 4.01
N ARG A 592 3.00 -26.17 4.35
CA ARG A 592 4.17 -26.48 3.49
C ARG A 592 3.74 -27.20 2.21
N LEU A 593 2.83 -28.17 2.30
CA LEU A 593 2.30 -28.85 1.12
C LEU A 593 1.61 -27.87 0.17
N LEU A 594 0.76 -26.99 0.70
CA LEU A 594 0.08 -25.97 -0.10
C LEU A 594 1.05 -24.95 -0.72
N LEU A 595 2.15 -24.62 -0.04
CA LEU A 595 3.22 -23.78 -0.61
C LEU A 595 3.90 -24.41 -1.82
N HIS A 596 3.99 -25.75 -1.87
CA HIS A 596 4.60 -26.50 -2.98
C HIS A 596 3.58 -26.92 -4.07
N ALA A 597 2.30 -26.63 -3.85
CA ALA A 597 1.25 -26.85 -4.84
C ALA A 597 1.26 -25.79 -5.96
N ARG A 598 0.64 -26.11 -7.09
CA ARG A 598 0.53 -25.18 -8.25
C ARG A 598 -0.64 -24.21 -8.06
N GLY A 599 -0.66 -23.11 -8.82
CA GLY A 599 -1.81 -22.19 -8.84
C GLY A 599 -1.90 -21.24 -7.64
N GLY A 600 -3.12 -21.03 -7.12
CA GLY A 600 -3.42 -20.14 -5.99
C GLY A 600 -3.20 -20.76 -4.60
N TRP A 601 -3.01 -22.07 -4.52
CA TRP A 601 -2.84 -22.82 -3.26
C TRP A 601 -1.65 -22.35 -2.43
N SER A 602 -0.58 -21.86 -3.08
CA SER A 602 0.59 -21.31 -2.38
C SER A 602 0.25 -20.08 -1.53
N VAL A 603 -0.77 -19.31 -1.92
CA VAL A 603 -1.25 -18.16 -1.13
C VAL A 603 -1.92 -18.64 0.15
N LEU A 604 -2.77 -19.66 0.06
CA LEU A 604 -3.42 -20.26 1.23
C LEU A 604 -2.41 -20.90 2.18
N GLY A 605 -1.43 -21.64 1.63
CA GLY A 605 -0.33 -22.22 2.39
C GLY A 605 0.45 -21.16 3.17
N ALA A 606 0.72 -20.00 2.56
CA ALA A 606 1.39 -18.91 3.25
C ALA A 606 0.56 -18.27 4.36
N LEU A 607 -0.73 -18.02 4.11
CA LEU A 607 -1.64 -17.44 5.10
C LEU A 607 -1.70 -18.30 6.38
N LEU A 608 -1.72 -19.63 6.23
CA LEU A 608 -1.70 -20.59 7.35
C LEU A 608 -0.40 -20.55 8.20
N ARG A 609 0.66 -19.88 7.73
CA ARG A 609 1.94 -19.73 8.48
C ARG A 609 2.10 -18.38 9.15
N VAL A 610 1.20 -17.42 8.92
CA VAL A 610 1.27 -16.06 9.47
C VAL A 610 0.36 -15.93 10.71
N PRO A 611 0.86 -15.51 11.88
CA PRO A 611 0.00 -15.15 13.00
C PRO A 611 -0.95 -13.98 12.66
N PRO A 612 -2.23 -13.98 13.13
CA PRO A 612 -2.84 -14.95 14.05
C PRO A 612 -3.41 -16.21 13.39
N VAL A 613 -3.50 -16.25 12.05
CA VAL A 613 -4.05 -17.38 11.29
C VAL A 613 -3.31 -18.68 11.62
N ARG A 614 -1.98 -18.62 11.80
CA ARG A 614 -1.16 -19.74 12.26
C ARG A 614 -1.64 -20.35 13.59
N TRP A 615 -2.05 -19.51 14.54
CA TRP A 615 -2.52 -19.96 15.85
C TRP A 615 -3.88 -20.64 15.72
N ILE A 616 -4.79 -20.01 14.98
CA ILE A 616 -6.12 -20.57 14.68
C ILE A 616 -5.97 -21.91 13.95
N ALA A 617 -5.11 -21.99 12.94
CA ALA A 617 -4.84 -23.20 12.18
C ALA A 617 -4.30 -24.33 13.06
N HIS A 618 -3.44 -24.04 14.04
CA HIS A 618 -2.99 -25.02 15.02
C HIS A 618 -4.13 -25.55 15.90
N VAL A 619 -4.98 -24.64 16.41
CA VAL A 619 -6.12 -25.00 17.26
C VAL A 619 -7.11 -25.87 16.48
N VAL A 620 -7.48 -25.44 15.27
CA VAL A 620 -8.39 -26.17 14.38
C VAL A 620 -7.80 -27.54 14.01
N TYR A 621 -6.51 -27.59 13.62
CA TYR A 621 -5.86 -28.85 13.28
C TYR A 621 -5.85 -29.82 14.46
N ARG A 622 -5.54 -29.34 15.68
CA ARG A 622 -5.53 -30.20 16.88
C ARG A 622 -6.93 -30.72 17.21
N ALA A 623 -7.97 -29.91 17.05
CA ALA A 623 -9.35 -30.34 17.22
C ALA A 623 -9.73 -31.43 16.20
N ILE A 624 -9.34 -31.27 14.93
CA ILE A 624 -9.57 -32.28 13.88
C ILE A 624 -8.77 -33.55 14.18
N ALA A 625 -7.47 -33.44 14.46
CA ALA A 625 -6.59 -34.57 14.71
C ALA A 625 -7.04 -35.43 15.90
N ASN A 626 -7.60 -34.81 16.95
CA ASN A 626 -8.16 -35.50 18.12
C ASN A 626 -9.50 -36.19 17.82
N ASN A 627 -10.27 -35.69 16.83
CA ASN A 627 -11.60 -36.22 16.49
C ASN A 627 -11.61 -37.03 15.18
N ARG A 628 -10.46 -37.24 14.53
CA ARG A 628 -10.36 -37.85 13.19
C ARG A 628 -11.03 -39.22 13.05
N HIS A 629 -11.08 -40.02 14.12
CA HIS A 629 -11.75 -41.33 14.13
C HIS A 629 -13.29 -41.23 14.17
N ARG A 630 -13.84 -40.06 14.50
CA ARG A 630 -15.29 -39.77 14.53
C ARG A 630 -15.77 -39.02 13.30
N LEU A 631 -14.86 -38.56 12.45
CA LEU A 631 -15.17 -37.81 11.23
C LEU A 631 -15.52 -38.77 10.08
N PRO A 632 -16.49 -38.41 9.22
CA PRO A 632 -16.94 -39.28 8.14
C PRO A 632 -15.81 -39.58 7.15
N GLY A 633 -15.59 -40.87 6.88
CA GLY A 633 -14.50 -41.32 6.01
C GLY A 633 -14.29 -42.83 5.94
N GLY A 634 -14.71 -43.60 6.95
CA GLY A 634 -14.51 -45.05 6.99
C GLY A 634 -15.79 -45.86 6.74
N THR A 635 -15.77 -46.72 5.73
CA THR A 635 -16.38 -48.06 5.84
C THR A 635 -15.27 -49.04 6.27
N PRO A 636 -15.53 -49.96 7.22
CA PRO A 636 -14.53 -50.90 7.72
C PRO A 636 -14.36 -52.05 6.71
N ALA A 637 -13.40 -51.94 5.79
CA ALA A 637 -13.08 -53.03 4.86
C ALA A 637 -11.87 -53.90 5.30
N CYS A 638 -11.10 -53.47 6.31
CA CYS A 638 -9.86 -54.16 6.71
C CYS A 638 -9.65 -54.26 8.24
N ALA A 639 -10.73 -54.32 9.04
CA ALA A 639 -10.59 -54.65 10.47
C ALA A 639 -10.62 -56.17 10.64
N LEU A 640 -9.49 -56.79 10.99
CA LEU A 640 -9.45 -58.21 11.37
C LEU A 640 -10.20 -58.43 12.70
N PRO A 641 -11.01 -59.50 12.81
CA PRO A 641 -11.65 -59.91 14.06
C PRO A 641 -10.64 -60.10 15.20
N ALA A 642 -11.02 -59.77 16.44
CA ALA A 642 -10.12 -59.76 17.59
C ALA A 642 -9.42 -61.11 17.88
N GLN A 643 -9.98 -62.20 17.39
CA GLN A 643 -9.48 -63.57 17.51
C GLN A 643 -8.29 -63.90 16.60
N ASP A 644 -8.01 -63.10 15.58
CA ASP A 644 -6.90 -63.32 14.63
C ASP A 644 -5.69 -62.41 14.88
N ARG A 645 -5.60 -61.81 16.08
CA ARG A 645 -4.45 -60.97 16.47
C ARG A 645 -3.31 -61.84 17.01
N PRO A 646 -2.07 -61.74 16.46
CA PRO A 646 -0.93 -62.46 17.02
C PRO A 646 -0.58 -61.87 18.40
N GLY A 647 -0.68 -62.69 19.45
CA GLY A 647 -0.36 -62.32 20.84
C GLY A 647 -1.42 -62.71 21.89
N GLY A 648 -2.58 -63.24 21.49
CA GLY A 648 -3.63 -63.72 22.41
C GLY A 648 -3.57 -65.23 22.68
N GLY A 649 -2.48 -65.71 23.28
CA GLY A 649 -2.40 -67.09 23.78
C GLY A 649 -2.30 -67.09 25.30
N GLY A 650 -3.44 -67.30 25.99
CA GLY A 650 -3.44 -67.75 27.39
C GLY A 650 -3.07 -69.23 27.48
N PRO A 651 -3.12 -69.86 28.68
CA PRO A 651 -3.80 -69.41 29.89
C PRO A 651 -2.99 -68.49 30.82
#